data_AF-A0AA38KQA5-F1
#
_entry.id   AF-A0AA38KQA5-F1
#
_cell.length_a   1.000
_cell.length_b   1.000
_cell.length_c   1.000
_cell.angle_alpha   90.00
_cell.angle_beta   90.00
_cell.angle_gamma   90.00
#
_symmetry.space_group_name_H-M   'P 1'
#
loop_
_entity.id
_entity.type
_entity.pdbx_description
1 polymer ?
#
loop_
_entity_poly.entity_id
_entity_poly.type
_entity_poly.pdbx_seq_one_letter_code
_entity_poly.pdbx_strand_id
1 'polypeptide(L)'
;PPLLADSATLLSPSACIKVLCLLNYMRPTKRFFPAGEKDSGNSFKKPRPQNVDDIANRGNQAVVMPEGNVDIDENLHSRQLAVYGRETMRRLLNAKVLVSGLQGIGCEVAKNLILAGVKSVTLHDEGAVEMWDLSSNFLITEDDIGKNRALASIKKLQELNASVVVSTWTSKISKEQLSNFQAVVFTEIDNERAIEFNDYCHSHSPSIPFIKADIRGLFGSVFCDFGPKFTVFDVKGEEPHTGIIASISNDNPAIVSCIEDERLDFQDGDLVVFTEVEGMTELNDGKPRKIRSSKPYGFVLEEDTTKFGTYEKGGIVTEVLQPKVLNFKPLKEALKDPGEFLLSDFSKFDRPQLLHFAFQALDKFVVEFGYFPVAASVEDASKVVSFAKFINETSGDQKLDILDETVLRIFASGSRAVLNPMAAIFGGIVGQEVVKACSGKFHPIFQFFYFDSVESLPVDFLRPEDVMPLNCRYDAQISVFGRELQHKLEKAKIFIVGAGALGCEFLKNLALMGASCGTQGKLTITDDDVVEKSNLSRQFLFRDWNIGQAKSTVAASAASKINPCLQIEALQSRMSVTTENIFDDIFWENLEVVISALDNIDARLYIDRKCVYFQRPLLESGTLGTKCNTQVVIPHLAENYGASRDPQEKQTPMCTLHYFPHNIEHCLTWARSEFEGLLEKTPSDVNAFLSKPEEFVASIRLRHDPQARSVLEHAVECLVSERCLTFEDCIAWSRRKFEDYFANRVKQLTYQFPEDAKTLANIPFWTAPKRFPKPLQFSSSDPSHLSFIVAASILQGQIYGIPIPEWAINTKKLAEVVDKVQVPNFHPEKGVKIVTDDNATNINSVDKDDTAVIDNWIQILEEGIKKLPPGFRMNPIQFEKDDDTNYHMDLIVGLANMRAKNYSIPEVD
;
A
#
# COMPACT_ATOMS: atom_id res chain seq x y z
N PRO A 1 -20.11 40.35 9.68
CA PRO A 1 -19.32 41.58 9.95
C PRO A 1 -18.55 41.98 8.68
N PRO A 2 -18.81 43.17 8.10
CA PRO A 2 -18.38 43.51 6.74
C PRO A 2 -17.01 44.21 6.74
N LEU A 3 -16.02 43.60 6.10
CA LEU A 3 -14.75 44.20 5.67
C LEU A 3 -14.10 43.28 4.61
N LEU A 4 -14.80 43.08 3.49
CA LEU A 4 -14.28 42.39 2.29
C LEU A 4 -14.92 43.01 1.04
N ALA A 5 -14.67 44.30 0.84
CA ALA A 5 -15.02 45.01 -0.37
C ALA A 5 -13.88 45.96 -0.70
N ASP A 6 -12.76 45.42 -1.20
CA ASP A 6 -11.76 46.14 -2.01
C ASP A 6 -10.61 45.18 -2.44
N SER A 7 -10.92 44.18 -3.26
CA SER A 7 -9.91 43.44 -4.05
C SER A 7 -10.53 42.60 -5.17
N ALA A 8 -11.55 43.11 -5.84
CA ALA A 8 -12.19 42.46 -7.00
C ALA A 8 -11.82 43.19 -8.29
N THR A 9 -10.59 43.02 -8.76
CA THR A 9 -10.19 43.32 -10.14
C THR A 9 -9.00 42.44 -10.49
N LEU A 10 -9.27 41.24 -11.00
CA LEU A 10 -8.43 40.40 -11.90
C LEU A 10 -8.98 38.97 -11.94
N LEU A 11 -10.18 38.78 -12.48
CA LEU A 11 -10.65 37.46 -12.95
C LEU A 11 -11.41 37.66 -14.26
N SER A 12 -11.06 36.88 -15.29
CA SER A 12 -11.73 36.96 -16.59
C SER A 12 -13.17 36.44 -16.50
N PRO A 13 -14.12 36.97 -17.31
CA PRO A 13 -15.52 36.55 -17.28
C PRO A 13 -15.75 35.04 -17.49
N SER A 14 -14.79 34.34 -18.12
CA SER A 14 -14.84 32.89 -18.35
C SER A 14 -14.72 32.06 -17.06
N ALA A 15 -13.95 32.54 -16.07
CA ALA A 15 -13.75 31.84 -14.80
C ALA A 15 -15.00 31.89 -13.90
N CYS A 16 -15.72 33.01 -13.88
CA CYS A 16 -16.96 33.14 -13.11
C CYS A 16 -18.09 32.26 -13.65
N ILE A 17 -18.15 32.01 -14.96
CA ILE A 17 -19.17 31.16 -15.59
C ILE A 17 -18.94 29.68 -15.27
N LYS A 18 -17.67 29.23 -15.19
CA LYS A 18 -17.34 27.84 -14.84
C LYS A 18 -17.68 27.48 -13.38
N VAL A 19 -17.51 28.40 -12.44
CA VAL A 19 -17.87 28.18 -11.02
C VAL A 19 -19.40 28.16 -10.82
N LEU A 20 -20.15 28.97 -11.57
CA LEU A 20 -21.62 28.97 -11.53
C LEU A 20 -22.25 27.72 -12.18
N CYS A 21 -21.60 27.10 -13.16
CA CYS A 21 -22.03 25.81 -13.71
C CYS A 21 -21.80 24.64 -12.75
N LEU A 22 -20.71 24.65 -11.97
CA LEU A 22 -20.39 23.61 -10.97
C LEU A 22 -21.38 23.60 -9.79
N LEU A 23 -21.86 24.76 -9.35
CA LEU A 23 -22.81 24.86 -8.23
C LEU A 23 -24.25 24.46 -8.60
N ASN A 24 -24.62 24.46 -9.89
CA ASN A 24 -25.96 24.05 -10.33
C ASN A 24 -26.11 22.54 -10.59
N TYR A 25 -25.01 21.78 -10.72
CA TYR A 25 -25.05 20.32 -10.90
C TYR A 25 -25.04 19.51 -9.59
N MET A 26 -24.83 20.15 -8.44
CA MET A 26 -24.79 19.52 -7.12
C MET A 26 -26.16 19.45 -6.40
N ARG A 27 -27.28 19.51 -7.13
CA ARG A 27 -28.62 19.27 -6.57
C ARG A 27 -29.13 17.87 -6.95
N PRO A 28 -29.57 17.04 -5.99
CA PRO A 28 -30.11 15.71 -6.29
C PRO A 28 -31.48 15.84 -6.95
N THR A 29 -31.58 15.58 -8.26
CA THR A 29 -32.86 15.42 -8.95
C THR A 29 -33.34 13.98 -8.86
N LYS A 30 -34.38 13.77 -8.05
CA LYS A 30 -35.17 12.54 -7.98
C LYS A 30 -35.69 12.19 -9.39
N ARG A 31 -35.25 11.05 -9.95
CA ARG A 31 -35.90 10.45 -11.13
C ARG A 31 -37.19 9.76 -10.71
N PHE A 32 -38.31 10.35 -11.11
CA PHE A 32 -39.63 9.72 -11.09
C PHE A 32 -39.73 8.72 -12.26
N PHE A 33 -40.07 7.48 -11.96
CA PHE A 33 -40.58 6.51 -12.95
C PHE A 33 -42.11 6.65 -13.02
N PRO A 34 -42.74 6.84 -14.19
CA PRO A 34 -44.18 6.65 -14.34
C PRO A 34 -44.48 5.17 -14.66
N ALA A 35 -45.42 4.61 -13.91
CA ALA A 35 -45.97 3.29 -14.13
C ALA A 35 -47.11 3.31 -15.16
N GLY A 36 -47.07 2.34 -16.07
CA GLY A 36 -48.23 1.56 -16.49
C GLY A 36 -49.05 2.06 -17.67
N GLU A 37 -49.09 1.26 -18.74
CA GLU A 37 -50.36 0.86 -19.35
C GLU A 37 -50.26 -0.55 -19.95
N LYS A 38 -51.39 -1.27 -19.81
CA LYS A 38 -51.58 -2.69 -20.09
C LYS A 38 -51.68 -2.93 -21.59
N ASP A 39 -51.16 -4.05 -22.07
CA ASP A 39 -51.91 -4.78 -23.08
C ASP A 39 -51.74 -6.29 -23.03
N SER A 40 -52.71 -6.94 -23.63
CA SER A 40 -53.33 -8.19 -23.23
C SER A 40 -52.88 -9.39 -24.08
N GLY A 41 -53.10 -10.58 -23.53
CA GLY A 41 -52.42 -11.81 -23.90
C GLY A 41 -52.68 -12.36 -25.30
N ASN A 42 -51.79 -13.27 -25.71
CA ASN A 42 -52.28 -14.50 -26.32
C ASN A 42 -51.37 -15.71 -26.10
N SER A 43 -52.07 -16.81 -25.95
CA SER A 43 -51.71 -18.19 -25.60
C SER A 43 -50.65 -18.87 -26.48
N PHE A 44 -49.88 -19.83 -25.93
CA PHE A 44 -49.97 -21.28 -26.26
C PHE A 44 -48.90 -22.15 -25.54
N LYS A 45 -49.41 -23.10 -24.74
CA LYS A 45 -48.95 -24.48 -24.40
C LYS A 45 -47.48 -24.78 -24.00
N LYS A 46 -47.33 -25.14 -22.71
CA LYS A 46 -46.27 -26.05 -22.18
C LYS A 46 -46.61 -27.52 -22.45
N PRO A 47 -45.60 -28.41 -22.60
CA PRO A 47 -45.62 -29.75 -22.04
C PRO A 47 -44.68 -29.87 -20.81
N ARG A 48 -45.00 -30.85 -19.94
CA ARG A 48 -44.34 -31.17 -18.67
C ARG A 48 -42.94 -31.80 -18.86
N PRO A 49 -42.02 -31.69 -17.87
CA PRO A 49 -40.70 -32.30 -17.94
C PRO A 49 -40.75 -33.80 -17.57
N GLN A 50 -39.95 -34.61 -18.26
CA GLN A 50 -39.52 -35.92 -17.79
C GLN A 50 -38.17 -35.77 -17.09
N ASN A 51 -38.08 -36.32 -15.87
CA ASN A 51 -36.82 -36.58 -15.17
C ASN A 51 -35.95 -37.52 -16.00
N VAL A 52 -34.70 -37.15 -16.25
CA VAL A 52 -33.57 -38.08 -16.36
C VAL A 52 -32.33 -37.36 -15.85
N ASP A 53 -31.94 -37.70 -14.62
CA ASP A 53 -30.58 -37.58 -14.10
C ASP A 53 -29.58 -38.19 -15.10
N ASP A 54 -28.43 -37.54 -15.34
CA ASP A 54 -27.20 -38.05 -16.02
C ASP A 54 -26.56 -37.13 -17.09
N ILE A 55 -26.55 -35.80 -16.92
CA ILE A 55 -25.61 -34.93 -17.69
C ILE A 55 -25.06 -33.78 -16.82
N ALA A 56 -24.53 -34.11 -15.65
CA ALA A 56 -23.81 -33.16 -14.80
C ALA A 56 -22.46 -33.73 -14.35
N ASN A 57 -21.59 -34.13 -15.30
CA ASN A 57 -20.19 -34.41 -14.94
C ASN A 57 -19.16 -34.32 -16.08
N ARG A 58 -19.42 -33.56 -17.15
CA ARG A 58 -18.39 -33.25 -18.16
C ARG A 58 -18.60 -31.86 -18.73
N GLY A 59 -17.87 -30.88 -18.20
CA GLY A 59 -17.90 -29.51 -18.73
C GLY A 59 -17.47 -28.43 -17.74
N ASN A 60 -16.41 -28.67 -16.97
CA ASN A 60 -15.73 -27.61 -16.22
C ASN A 60 -14.26 -28.00 -16.02
N GLN A 61 -13.51 -28.08 -17.13
CA GLN A 61 -12.06 -27.96 -17.06
C GLN A 61 -11.74 -26.47 -17.18
N ALA A 62 -11.86 -25.76 -16.06
CA ALA A 62 -11.04 -24.59 -15.83
C ALA A 62 -9.58 -25.06 -15.84
N VAL A 63 -8.71 -24.27 -16.48
CA VAL A 63 -7.27 -24.53 -16.48
C VAL A 63 -6.76 -24.32 -15.06
N VAL A 64 -6.78 -25.37 -14.25
CA VAL A 64 -6.01 -25.44 -13.00
C VAL A 64 -4.59 -25.76 -13.44
N MET A 65 -3.72 -24.75 -13.36
CA MET A 65 -2.29 -24.93 -13.63
C MET A 65 -1.69 -25.86 -12.55
N PRO A 66 -0.65 -26.63 -12.88
CA PRO A 66 0.03 -27.45 -11.89
C PRO A 66 0.71 -26.52 -10.87
N GLU A 67 0.31 -26.63 -9.61
CA GLU A 67 0.95 -25.99 -8.45
C GLU A 67 2.38 -26.53 -8.31
N GLY A 68 3.31 -25.90 -9.03
CA GLY A 68 4.70 -25.90 -8.59
C GLY A 68 4.75 -25.05 -7.34
N ASN A 69 5.05 -25.66 -6.19
CA ASN A 69 5.19 -24.96 -4.92
C ASN A 69 6.48 -24.10 -4.98
N VAL A 70 6.42 -22.96 -5.68
CA VAL A 70 7.48 -21.96 -5.71
C VAL A 70 7.39 -21.21 -4.39
N ASP A 71 8.43 -21.37 -3.57
CA ASP A 71 8.52 -20.71 -2.28
C ASP A 71 8.66 -19.20 -2.48
N ILE A 72 7.91 -18.41 -1.71
CA ILE A 72 7.93 -16.95 -1.79
C ILE A 72 8.96 -16.46 -0.78
N ASP A 73 9.93 -15.66 -1.22
CA ASP A 73 10.81 -14.94 -0.29
C ASP A 73 10.02 -13.82 0.41
N GLU A 74 9.33 -14.17 1.50
CA GLU A 74 8.49 -13.23 2.26
C GLU A 74 9.32 -12.07 2.84
N ASN A 75 10.62 -12.28 3.10
CA ASN A 75 11.52 -11.23 3.56
C ASN A 75 11.81 -10.17 2.49
N LEU A 76 11.94 -10.56 1.22
CA LEU A 76 12.08 -9.60 0.11
C LEU A 76 10.73 -8.94 -0.23
N HIS A 77 9.67 -9.74 -0.29
CA HIS A 77 8.37 -9.35 -0.84
C HIS A 77 7.34 -8.93 0.20
N SER A 78 7.69 -8.84 1.49
CA SER A 78 6.80 -8.53 2.62
C SER A 78 5.77 -7.42 2.31
N ARG A 79 6.24 -6.25 1.84
CA ARG A 79 5.34 -5.12 1.53
C ARG A 79 4.52 -5.31 0.26
N GLN A 80 5.02 -6.05 -0.72
CA GLN A 80 4.26 -6.37 -1.93
C GLN A 80 3.19 -7.44 -1.65
N LEU A 81 3.47 -8.40 -0.76
CA LEU A 81 2.52 -9.41 -0.32
C LEU A 81 1.30 -8.80 0.36
N ALA A 82 1.48 -7.74 1.16
CA ALA A 82 0.37 -6.99 1.74
C ALA A 82 -0.57 -6.35 0.70
N VAL A 83 -0.08 -6.09 -0.52
CA VAL A 83 -0.88 -5.49 -1.61
C VAL A 83 -1.48 -6.57 -2.52
N TYR A 84 -0.64 -7.51 -2.94
CA TYR A 84 -0.98 -8.49 -3.96
C TYR A 84 -1.60 -9.76 -3.37
N GLY A 85 -1.18 -10.16 -2.18
CA GLY A 85 -1.50 -11.45 -1.57
C GLY A 85 -0.68 -12.60 -2.18
N ARG A 86 -0.57 -13.69 -1.42
CA ARG A 86 0.24 -14.87 -1.78
C ARG A 86 -0.17 -15.49 -3.11
N GLU A 87 -1.47 -15.58 -3.39
CA GLU A 87 -1.97 -16.17 -4.65
C GLU A 87 -1.53 -15.40 -5.89
N THR A 88 -1.69 -14.07 -5.88
CA THR A 88 -1.20 -13.19 -6.95
C THR A 88 0.30 -13.36 -7.14
N MET A 89 1.05 -13.40 -6.04
CA MET A 89 2.51 -13.53 -6.09
C MET A 89 2.96 -14.85 -6.73
N ARG A 90 2.30 -15.98 -6.41
CA ARG A 90 2.58 -17.28 -7.06
C ARG A 90 2.35 -17.26 -8.56
N ARG A 91 1.33 -16.54 -9.03
CA ARG A 91 1.06 -16.37 -10.47
C ARG A 91 2.17 -15.54 -11.13
N LEU A 92 2.59 -14.45 -10.50
CA LEU A 92 3.69 -13.60 -10.99
C LEU A 92 5.01 -14.37 -11.09
N LEU A 93 5.39 -15.13 -10.06
CA LEU A 93 6.60 -15.95 -10.04
C LEU A 93 6.67 -17.00 -11.17
N ASN A 94 5.54 -17.28 -11.83
CA ASN A 94 5.46 -18.16 -12.99
C ASN A 94 5.31 -17.43 -14.34
N ALA A 95 5.11 -16.11 -14.34
CA ALA A 95 4.86 -15.30 -15.53
C ALA A 95 6.14 -14.93 -16.29
N LYS A 96 6.19 -15.25 -17.59
CA LYS A 96 7.21 -14.78 -18.53
C LYS A 96 6.68 -13.60 -19.32
N VAL A 97 7.38 -12.48 -19.28
CA VAL A 97 6.94 -11.23 -19.91
C VAL A 97 7.93 -10.77 -20.96
N LEU A 98 7.42 -10.32 -22.10
CA LEU A 98 8.20 -9.60 -23.13
C LEU A 98 8.02 -8.10 -22.95
N VAL A 99 9.11 -7.35 -22.96
CA VAL A 99 9.11 -5.88 -23.06
C VAL A 99 9.87 -5.49 -24.32
N SER A 100 9.14 -5.01 -25.33
CA SER A 100 9.67 -4.58 -26.62
C SER A 100 9.73 -3.04 -26.71
N GLY A 101 10.90 -2.51 -27.08
CA GLY A 101 11.26 -1.09 -27.01
C GLY A 101 11.85 -0.74 -25.64
N LEU A 102 13.09 -0.27 -25.60
CA LEU A 102 13.89 -0.02 -24.40
C LEU A 102 14.39 1.45 -24.32
N GLN A 103 13.56 2.43 -24.71
CA GLN A 103 13.73 3.82 -24.24
C GLN A 103 13.26 3.94 -22.78
N GLY A 104 12.94 5.15 -22.32
CA GLY A 104 12.51 5.43 -20.94
C GLY A 104 11.33 4.58 -20.45
N ILE A 105 10.31 4.36 -21.29
CA ILE A 105 9.12 3.60 -20.89
C ILE A 105 9.47 2.14 -20.65
N GLY A 106 10.13 1.52 -21.64
CA GLY A 106 10.51 0.12 -21.58
C GLY A 106 11.41 -0.19 -20.41
N CYS A 107 12.37 0.69 -20.09
CA CYS A 107 13.24 0.49 -18.94
C CYS A 107 12.48 0.58 -17.61
N GLU A 108 11.52 1.50 -17.48
CA GLU A 108 10.68 1.64 -16.29
C GLU A 108 9.75 0.44 -16.09
N VAL A 109 9.13 -0.04 -17.18
CA VAL A 109 8.30 -1.26 -17.16
C VAL A 109 9.18 -2.45 -16.72
N ALA A 110 10.33 -2.66 -17.35
CA ALA A 110 11.22 -3.77 -17.02
C ALA A 110 11.68 -3.71 -15.55
N LYS A 111 12.06 -2.53 -15.04
CA LYS A 111 12.40 -2.31 -13.63
C LYS A 111 11.27 -2.78 -12.71
N ASN A 112 10.05 -2.30 -12.95
CA ASN A 112 8.90 -2.61 -12.09
C ASN A 112 8.56 -4.11 -12.11
N LEU A 113 8.64 -4.77 -13.27
CA LEU A 113 8.35 -6.22 -13.38
C LEU A 113 9.39 -7.09 -12.68
N ILE A 114 10.66 -6.73 -12.79
CA ILE A 114 11.75 -7.46 -12.13
C ILE A 114 11.63 -7.32 -10.61
N LEU A 115 11.32 -6.11 -10.13
CA LEU A 115 11.07 -5.86 -8.70
C LEU A 115 9.78 -6.53 -8.20
N ALA A 116 8.76 -6.68 -9.04
CA ALA A 116 7.54 -7.41 -8.73
C ALA A 116 7.75 -8.95 -8.66
N GLY A 117 8.91 -9.45 -9.11
CA GLY A 117 9.25 -10.87 -9.00
C GLY A 117 8.58 -11.76 -10.04
N VAL A 118 8.49 -11.31 -11.30
CA VAL A 118 8.03 -12.20 -12.38
C VAL A 118 9.04 -13.33 -12.66
N LYS A 119 8.64 -14.43 -13.31
CA LYS A 119 9.57 -15.53 -13.65
C LYS A 119 10.75 -15.07 -14.50
N SER A 120 10.45 -14.33 -15.56
CA SER A 120 11.46 -13.84 -16.49
C SER A 120 10.97 -12.63 -17.28
N VAL A 121 11.88 -11.70 -17.54
CA VAL A 121 11.65 -10.57 -18.46
C VAL A 121 12.59 -10.70 -19.65
N THR A 122 12.02 -10.77 -20.86
CA THR A 122 12.78 -10.67 -22.10
C THR A 122 12.71 -9.23 -22.62
N LEU A 123 13.87 -8.61 -22.77
CA LEU A 123 14.07 -7.26 -23.29
C LEU A 123 14.28 -7.34 -24.80
N HIS A 124 13.43 -6.70 -25.59
CA HIS A 124 13.58 -6.64 -27.04
C HIS A 124 13.79 -5.21 -27.52
N ASP A 125 14.83 -4.98 -28.32
CA ASP A 125 15.00 -3.72 -29.05
C ASP A 125 15.86 -3.96 -30.29
N GLU A 126 15.51 -3.34 -31.42
CA GLU A 126 16.30 -3.38 -32.66
C GLU A 126 17.25 -2.15 -32.76
N GLY A 127 16.98 -1.09 -32.00
CA GLY A 127 17.68 0.19 -32.02
C GLY A 127 18.98 0.22 -31.23
N ALA A 128 19.84 1.17 -31.60
CA ALA A 128 21.04 1.52 -30.86
C ALA A 128 20.75 2.65 -29.86
N VAL A 129 21.56 2.75 -28.81
CA VAL A 129 21.53 3.85 -27.86
C VAL A 129 21.89 5.14 -28.59
N GLU A 130 21.01 6.14 -28.50
CA GLU A 130 21.20 7.50 -28.97
C GLU A 130 21.34 8.47 -27.79
N MET A 131 21.89 9.66 -28.05
CA MET A 131 22.00 10.73 -27.04
C MET A 131 20.64 11.09 -26.41
N TRP A 132 19.56 11.01 -27.20
CA TRP A 132 18.19 11.30 -26.76
C TRP A 132 17.65 10.30 -25.73
N ASP A 133 18.09 9.05 -25.77
CA ASP A 133 17.62 8.02 -24.86
C ASP A 133 18.03 8.31 -23.42
N LEU A 134 19.17 8.98 -23.21
CA LEU A 134 19.68 9.34 -21.88
C LEU A 134 18.82 10.36 -21.13
N SER A 135 17.88 11.02 -21.80
CA SER A 135 16.91 11.92 -21.16
C SER A 135 15.88 11.16 -20.30
N SER A 136 15.67 9.87 -20.55
CA SER A 136 14.65 9.08 -19.85
C SER A 136 15.07 7.66 -19.46
N ASN A 137 16.15 7.13 -20.02
CA ASN A 137 16.62 5.79 -19.67
C ASN A 137 17.80 5.85 -18.68
N PHE A 138 17.52 5.53 -17.40
CA PHE A 138 18.52 5.52 -16.32
C PHE A 138 19.47 4.30 -16.34
N LEU A 139 19.22 3.32 -17.21
CA LEU A 139 20.04 2.11 -17.31
C LEU A 139 21.24 2.27 -18.24
N ILE A 140 21.27 3.30 -19.07
CA ILE A 140 22.33 3.52 -20.06
C ILE A 140 23.17 4.75 -19.71
N THR A 141 24.36 4.82 -20.28
CA THR A 141 25.31 5.91 -20.11
C THR A 141 25.81 6.43 -21.46
N GLU A 142 26.56 7.53 -21.47
CA GLU A 142 27.14 8.05 -22.71
C GLU A 142 28.12 7.05 -23.36
N ASP A 143 28.77 6.20 -22.56
CA ASP A 143 29.66 5.11 -23.02
C ASP A 143 28.90 3.96 -23.71
N ASP A 144 27.57 3.97 -23.67
CA ASP A 144 26.73 2.96 -24.31
C ASP A 144 26.21 3.40 -25.69
N ILE A 145 26.43 4.66 -26.09
CA ILE A 145 26.00 5.18 -27.39
C ILE A 145 26.50 4.28 -28.54
N GLY A 146 25.58 3.89 -29.42
CA GLY A 146 25.83 2.98 -30.52
C GLY A 146 25.70 1.48 -30.18
N LYS A 147 25.64 1.09 -28.91
CA LYS A 147 25.29 -0.29 -28.51
C LYS A 147 23.78 -0.50 -28.64
N ASN A 148 23.32 -1.74 -28.80
CA ASN A 148 21.89 -2.04 -28.74
C ASN A 148 21.32 -1.73 -27.34
N ARG A 149 20.14 -1.10 -27.28
CA ARG A 149 19.53 -0.64 -26.01
C ARG A 149 19.22 -1.76 -25.02
N ALA A 150 18.72 -2.90 -25.52
CA ALA A 150 18.44 -4.07 -24.68
C ALA A 150 19.73 -4.68 -24.12
N LEU A 151 20.77 -4.81 -24.95
CA LEU A 151 22.10 -5.30 -24.52
C LEU A 151 22.78 -4.36 -23.52
N ALA A 152 22.65 -3.05 -23.68
CA ALA A 152 23.21 -2.07 -22.74
C ALA A 152 22.51 -2.13 -21.36
N SER A 153 21.22 -2.53 -21.34
CA SER A 153 20.38 -2.48 -20.13
C SER A 153 20.43 -3.75 -19.28
N ILE A 154 20.72 -4.92 -19.87
CA ILE A 154 20.54 -6.24 -19.22
C ILE A 154 21.27 -6.37 -17.88
N LYS A 155 22.53 -5.93 -17.80
CA LYS A 155 23.35 -6.11 -16.59
C LYS A 155 22.73 -5.39 -15.39
N LYS A 156 22.36 -4.12 -15.57
CA LYS A 156 21.79 -3.31 -14.48
C LYS A 156 20.42 -3.80 -14.04
N LEU A 157 19.61 -4.34 -14.95
CA LEU A 157 18.31 -4.92 -14.65
C LEU A 157 18.41 -6.27 -13.93
N GLN A 158 19.34 -7.13 -14.33
CA GLN A 158 19.55 -8.42 -13.68
C GLN A 158 19.98 -8.28 -12.21
N GLU A 159 20.68 -7.19 -11.86
CA GLU A 159 21.08 -6.89 -10.48
C GLU A 159 19.92 -6.46 -9.57
N LEU A 160 18.74 -6.12 -10.10
CA LEU A 160 17.60 -5.67 -9.28
C LEU A 160 16.96 -6.81 -8.49
N ASN A 161 16.90 -8.01 -9.09
CA ASN A 161 16.33 -9.19 -8.45
C ASN A 161 16.96 -10.46 -9.04
N ALA A 162 17.77 -11.16 -8.24
CA ALA A 162 18.48 -12.36 -8.67
C ALA A 162 17.54 -13.54 -9.00
N SER A 163 16.31 -13.53 -8.50
CA SER A 163 15.32 -14.58 -8.74
C SER A 163 14.62 -14.44 -10.09
N VAL A 164 14.73 -13.27 -10.75
CA VAL A 164 14.12 -13.02 -12.06
C VAL A 164 15.14 -13.21 -13.17
N VAL A 165 14.84 -14.06 -14.14
CA VAL A 165 15.71 -14.25 -15.31
C VAL A 165 15.51 -13.09 -16.29
N VAL A 166 16.57 -12.33 -16.56
CA VAL A 166 16.54 -11.26 -17.57
C VAL A 166 17.31 -11.71 -18.81
N SER A 167 16.66 -11.68 -19.97
CA SER A 167 17.28 -12.03 -21.26
C SER A 167 17.05 -10.95 -22.31
N THR A 168 17.88 -10.93 -23.35
CA THR A 168 17.77 -9.94 -24.43
C THR A 168 17.47 -10.58 -25.76
N TRP A 169 16.76 -9.84 -26.60
CA TRP A 169 16.46 -10.17 -27.98
C TRP A 169 16.74 -8.95 -28.86
N THR A 170 17.62 -9.09 -29.86
CA THR A 170 18.06 -7.94 -30.69
C THR A 170 17.69 -8.06 -32.18
N SER A 171 17.10 -9.19 -32.59
CA SER A 171 16.59 -9.39 -33.95
C SER A 171 15.09 -9.13 -34.04
N LYS A 172 14.61 -8.87 -35.25
CA LYS A 172 13.18 -8.68 -35.54
C LYS A 172 12.32 -9.82 -35.00
N ILE A 173 11.28 -9.47 -34.24
CA ILE A 173 10.29 -10.44 -33.71
C ILE A 173 9.27 -10.83 -34.78
N SER A 174 8.91 -12.13 -34.82
CA SER A 174 7.74 -12.65 -35.52
C SER A 174 6.59 -12.91 -34.54
N LYS A 175 5.34 -12.82 -35.01
CA LYS A 175 4.15 -12.99 -34.16
C LYS A 175 4.08 -14.36 -33.48
N GLU A 176 4.57 -15.42 -34.15
CA GLU A 176 4.54 -16.78 -33.61
C GLU A 176 5.38 -16.92 -32.33
N GLN A 177 6.43 -16.10 -32.21
CA GLN A 177 7.32 -16.10 -31.05
C GLN A 177 6.66 -15.52 -29.79
N LEU A 178 5.56 -14.77 -29.94
CA LEU A 178 4.81 -14.19 -28.82
C LEU A 178 4.16 -15.27 -27.95
N SER A 179 3.87 -16.45 -28.51
CA SER A 179 3.32 -17.62 -27.78
C SER A 179 4.20 -18.13 -26.63
N ASN A 180 5.46 -17.69 -26.56
CA ASN A 180 6.37 -18.04 -25.46
C ASN A 180 6.13 -17.26 -24.17
N PHE A 181 5.29 -16.20 -24.22
CA PHE A 181 5.09 -15.26 -23.12
C PHE A 181 3.66 -15.30 -22.59
N GLN A 182 3.50 -14.98 -21.30
CA GLN A 182 2.21 -14.85 -20.63
C GLN A 182 1.63 -13.43 -20.75
N ALA A 183 2.47 -12.44 -21.06
CA ALA A 183 2.05 -11.09 -21.39
C ALA A 183 3.13 -10.44 -22.27
N VAL A 184 2.71 -9.56 -23.19
CA VAL A 184 3.62 -8.83 -24.08
C VAL A 184 3.34 -7.34 -23.98
N VAL A 185 4.41 -6.57 -23.79
CA VAL A 185 4.40 -5.10 -23.75
C VAL A 185 5.16 -4.60 -24.96
N PHE A 186 4.51 -3.72 -25.73
CA PHE A 186 5.13 -3.02 -26.83
C PHE A 186 5.14 -1.52 -26.56
N THR A 187 6.34 -0.96 -26.63
CA THR A 187 6.60 0.48 -26.68
C THR A 187 7.24 0.77 -28.03
N GLU A 188 7.00 1.97 -28.60
CA GLU A 188 7.61 2.40 -29.86
C GLU A 188 7.26 1.54 -31.10
N ILE A 189 6.07 0.94 -31.12
CA ILE A 189 5.60 0.16 -32.27
C ILE A 189 4.60 0.97 -33.11
N ASP A 190 4.75 0.91 -34.45
CA ASP A 190 3.78 1.46 -35.39
C ASP A 190 2.45 0.70 -35.34
N ASN A 191 1.34 1.36 -35.72
CA ASN A 191 0.03 0.74 -35.59
C ASN A 191 -0.17 -0.49 -36.49
N GLU A 192 0.46 -0.55 -37.66
CA GLU A 192 0.30 -1.69 -38.58
C GLU A 192 0.84 -2.98 -37.93
N ARG A 193 2.07 -2.93 -37.41
CA ARG A 193 2.69 -4.06 -36.71
C ARG A 193 2.03 -4.33 -35.36
N ALA A 194 1.61 -3.30 -34.64
CA ALA A 194 0.87 -3.46 -33.39
C ALA A 194 -0.45 -4.21 -33.60
N ILE A 195 -1.19 -3.89 -34.67
CA ILE A 195 -2.42 -4.60 -35.04
C ILE A 195 -2.12 -6.06 -35.38
N GLU A 196 -1.07 -6.34 -36.17
CA GLU A 196 -0.70 -7.72 -36.50
C GLU A 196 -0.40 -8.55 -35.23
N PHE A 197 0.39 -8.00 -34.32
CA PHE A 197 0.76 -8.69 -33.07
C PHE A 197 -0.42 -8.84 -32.13
N ASN A 198 -1.24 -7.79 -31.99
CA ASN A 198 -2.43 -7.86 -31.17
C ASN A 198 -3.46 -8.86 -31.71
N ASP A 199 -3.73 -8.89 -33.02
CA ASP A 199 -4.65 -9.86 -33.63
C ASP A 199 -4.19 -11.31 -33.37
N TYR A 200 -2.88 -11.57 -33.45
CA TYR A 200 -2.31 -12.89 -33.09
C TYR A 200 -2.51 -13.21 -31.60
N CYS A 201 -2.16 -12.27 -30.71
CA CYS A 201 -2.28 -12.43 -29.27
C CYS A 201 -3.74 -12.66 -28.82
N HIS A 202 -4.68 -11.89 -29.37
CA HIS A 202 -6.10 -11.96 -29.06
C HIS A 202 -6.73 -13.29 -29.50
N SER A 203 -6.32 -13.81 -30.66
CA SER A 203 -6.85 -15.06 -31.24
C SER A 203 -6.11 -16.33 -30.76
N HIS A 204 -5.00 -16.19 -30.04
CA HIS A 204 -4.27 -17.32 -29.48
C HIS A 204 -5.11 -18.08 -28.43
N SER A 205 -4.76 -19.35 -28.16
CA SER A 205 -5.42 -20.17 -27.15
C SER A 205 -4.38 -20.85 -26.25
N PRO A 206 -4.24 -20.43 -24.97
CA PRO A 206 -4.95 -19.31 -24.32
C PRO A 206 -4.60 -17.94 -24.95
N SER A 207 -5.46 -16.93 -24.81
CA SER A 207 -5.15 -15.59 -25.32
C SER A 207 -3.95 -15.01 -24.59
N ILE A 208 -3.14 -14.22 -25.30
CA ILE A 208 -1.95 -13.58 -24.75
C ILE A 208 -2.29 -12.11 -24.47
N PRO A 209 -2.26 -11.64 -23.22
CA PRO A 209 -2.38 -10.23 -22.90
C PRO A 209 -1.39 -9.35 -23.67
N PHE A 210 -1.94 -8.38 -24.40
CA PHE A 210 -1.21 -7.42 -25.20
C PHE A 210 -1.38 -6.02 -24.61
N ILE A 211 -0.27 -5.33 -24.35
CA ILE A 211 -0.25 -3.96 -23.86
C ILE A 211 0.59 -3.11 -24.81
N LYS A 212 0.05 -1.99 -25.29
CA LYS A 212 0.78 -0.98 -26.06
C LYS A 212 0.84 0.30 -25.27
N ALA A 213 2.02 0.90 -25.17
CA ALA A 213 2.19 2.19 -24.50
C ALA A 213 3.15 3.11 -25.25
N ASP A 214 2.81 4.40 -25.30
CA ASP A 214 3.60 5.43 -25.98
C ASP A 214 3.63 6.73 -25.18
N ILE A 215 4.77 7.42 -25.23
CA ILE A 215 4.95 8.77 -24.69
C ILE A 215 5.50 9.65 -25.79
N ARG A 216 4.91 10.85 -25.89
CA ARG A 216 5.18 11.85 -26.91
C ARG A 216 5.22 13.21 -26.20
N GLY A 217 6.39 13.57 -25.67
CA GLY A 217 6.59 14.76 -24.86
C GLY A 217 5.76 14.72 -23.58
N LEU A 218 4.82 15.67 -23.45
CA LEU A 218 3.90 15.82 -22.32
C LEU A 218 2.66 14.93 -22.40
N PHE A 219 2.58 14.05 -23.40
CA PHE A 219 1.41 13.22 -23.68
C PHE A 219 1.78 11.75 -23.58
N GLY A 220 0.84 10.93 -23.10
CA GLY A 220 1.00 9.48 -23.11
C GLY A 220 -0.29 8.74 -23.39
N SER A 221 -0.15 7.51 -23.88
CA SER A 221 -1.25 6.59 -24.15
C SER A 221 -0.92 5.17 -23.71
N VAL A 222 -1.92 4.46 -23.19
CA VAL A 222 -1.88 3.02 -22.93
C VAL A 222 -3.11 2.37 -23.56
N PHE A 223 -2.91 1.24 -24.22
CA PHE A 223 -3.94 0.33 -24.69
C PHE A 223 -3.71 -1.06 -24.08
N CYS A 224 -4.77 -1.67 -23.57
CA CYS A 224 -4.76 -3.04 -23.04
C CYS A 224 -5.78 -3.92 -23.76
N ASP A 225 -5.35 -5.11 -24.16
CA ASP A 225 -6.22 -6.19 -24.66
C ASP A 225 -5.80 -7.51 -24.01
N PHE A 226 -6.62 -8.00 -23.07
CA PHE A 226 -6.35 -9.25 -22.35
C PHE A 226 -7.12 -10.44 -22.94
N GLY A 227 -7.62 -10.28 -24.17
CA GLY A 227 -8.31 -11.30 -24.93
C GLY A 227 -9.84 -11.24 -24.80
N PRO A 228 -10.54 -12.12 -25.54
CA PRO A 228 -12.00 -12.07 -25.68
C PRO A 228 -12.74 -12.43 -24.39
N LYS A 229 -12.07 -13.03 -23.41
CA LYS A 229 -12.65 -13.41 -22.12
C LYS A 229 -11.59 -13.44 -21.01
N PHE A 230 -11.48 -12.34 -20.27
CA PHE A 230 -10.57 -12.20 -19.14
C PHE A 230 -11.34 -12.19 -17.81
N THR A 231 -10.89 -12.96 -16.81
CA THR A 231 -11.53 -13.00 -15.49
C THR A 231 -10.73 -12.22 -14.46
N VAL A 232 -11.35 -11.19 -13.90
CA VAL A 232 -10.86 -10.43 -12.75
C VAL A 232 -11.43 -11.07 -11.49
N PHE A 233 -10.59 -11.62 -10.62
CA PHE A 233 -11.00 -12.31 -9.39
C PHE A 233 -11.27 -11.33 -8.23
N ASP A 234 -10.56 -10.21 -8.24
CA ASP A 234 -10.67 -9.16 -7.24
C ASP A 234 -10.58 -7.82 -7.98
N VAL A 235 -11.69 -7.09 -8.05
CA VAL A 235 -11.79 -5.87 -8.86
C VAL A 235 -11.16 -4.67 -8.16
N LYS A 236 -11.27 -4.62 -6.82
CA LYS A 236 -10.93 -3.43 -6.03
C LYS A 236 -9.57 -3.57 -5.35
N GLY A 237 -9.22 -4.76 -4.87
CA GLY A 237 -8.04 -4.98 -4.04
C GLY A 237 -8.20 -4.57 -2.59
N GLU A 238 -9.41 -4.19 -2.17
CA GLU A 238 -9.75 -3.92 -0.78
C GLU A 238 -10.10 -5.24 -0.09
N GLU A 239 -9.92 -5.30 1.22
CA GLU A 239 -10.37 -6.44 2.00
C GLU A 239 -11.91 -6.57 1.95
N PRO A 240 -12.45 -7.80 1.89
CA PRO A 240 -13.89 -7.99 1.91
C PRO A 240 -14.49 -7.38 3.17
N HIS A 241 -15.52 -6.54 3.03
CA HIS A 241 -16.13 -5.90 4.19
C HIS A 241 -16.72 -6.94 5.14
N THR A 242 -16.59 -6.70 6.44
CA THR A 242 -17.16 -7.54 7.49
C THR A 242 -18.05 -6.72 8.43
N GLY A 243 -19.03 -7.37 9.05
CA GLY A 243 -19.86 -6.76 10.09
C GLY A 243 -20.27 -7.76 11.15
N ILE A 244 -20.41 -7.28 12.39
CA ILE A 244 -20.89 -8.09 13.51
C ILE A 244 -22.41 -7.98 13.59
N ILE A 245 -23.09 -9.12 13.66
CA ILE A 245 -24.55 -9.21 13.62
C ILE A 245 -25.12 -8.95 15.03
N ALA A 246 -26.10 -8.05 15.08
CA ALA A 246 -26.89 -7.78 16.28
C ALA A 246 -28.20 -8.58 16.28
N SER A 247 -28.88 -8.66 15.14
CA SER A 247 -30.14 -9.41 15.00
C SER A 247 -30.45 -9.80 13.56
N ILE A 248 -31.18 -10.90 13.38
CA ILE A 248 -31.75 -11.31 12.09
C ILE A 248 -33.25 -11.62 12.27
N SER A 249 -34.11 -11.04 11.43
CA SER A 249 -35.55 -11.31 11.47
C SER A 249 -35.91 -12.59 10.70
N ASN A 250 -36.92 -13.33 11.17
CA ASN A 250 -37.53 -14.45 10.44
C ASN A 250 -38.58 -13.96 9.43
N ASP A 251 -38.16 -13.15 8.45
CA ASP A 251 -39.02 -12.52 7.44
C ASP A 251 -38.63 -12.90 6.00
N ASN A 252 -39.45 -12.44 5.05
CA ASN A 252 -39.18 -12.47 3.61
C ASN A 252 -39.45 -11.09 2.97
N PRO A 253 -38.42 -10.29 2.65
CA PRO A 253 -36.99 -10.56 2.86
C PRO A 253 -36.57 -10.40 4.33
N ALA A 254 -35.53 -11.11 4.75
CA ALA A 254 -34.97 -10.99 6.10
C ALA A 254 -34.29 -9.64 6.32
N ILE A 255 -34.42 -9.09 7.53
CA ILE A 255 -33.73 -7.87 7.96
C ILE A 255 -32.57 -8.27 8.86
N VAL A 256 -31.37 -7.84 8.50
CA VAL A 256 -30.15 -8.00 9.31
C VAL A 256 -29.78 -6.64 9.89
N SER A 257 -29.61 -6.59 11.21
CA SER A 257 -29.06 -5.42 11.91
C SER A 257 -27.67 -5.77 12.42
N CYS A 258 -26.72 -4.83 12.29
CA CYS A 258 -25.36 -4.95 12.80
C CYS A 258 -25.13 -3.97 13.97
N ILE A 259 -24.00 -4.11 14.65
CA ILE A 259 -23.63 -3.25 15.77
C ILE A 259 -23.48 -1.79 15.31
N GLU A 260 -24.09 -0.86 16.04
CA GLU A 260 -24.19 0.56 15.64
C GLU A 260 -22.85 1.32 15.64
N ASP A 261 -21.82 0.82 16.35
CA ASP A 261 -20.49 1.46 16.40
C ASP A 261 -19.64 1.21 15.13
N GLU A 262 -20.05 0.25 14.30
CA GLU A 262 -19.40 -0.09 13.04
C GLU A 262 -20.34 0.18 11.87
N ARG A 263 -20.02 1.22 11.10
CA ARG A 263 -20.73 1.48 9.85
C ARG A 263 -20.39 0.38 8.84
N LEU A 264 -21.42 -0.22 8.26
CA LEU A 264 -21.28 -1.16 7.15
C LEU A 264 -21.06 -0.40 5.83
N ASP A 265 -20.09 -0.87 5.06
CA ASP A 265 -19.77 -0.35 3.72
C ASP A 265 -20.28 -1.25 2.58
N PHE A 266 -21.22 -2.15 2.88
CA PHE A 266 -21.93 -2.94 1.87
C PHE A 266 -22.78 -2.06 0.94
N GLN A 267 -22.92 -2.51 -0.31
CA GLN A 267 -23.72 -1.91 -1.35
C GLN A 267 -24.89 -2.80 -1.78
N ASP A 268 -25.88 -2.20 -2.44
CA ASP A 268 -27.01 -2.93 -3.01
C ASP A 268 -26.51 -3.90 -4.10
N GLY A 269 -26.81 -5.19 -3.92
CA GLY A 269 -26.41 -6.24 -4.85
C GLY A 269 -25.15 -7.02 -4.45
N ASP A 270 -24.43 -6.58 -3.42
CA ASP A 270 -23.29 -7.32 -2.88
C ASP A 270 -23.72 -8.71 -2.40
N LEU A 271 -22.80 -9.68 -2.50
CA LEU A 271 -22.99 -11.00 -1.93
C LEU A 271 -22.30 -11.08 -0.58
N VAL A 272 -22.93 -11.77 0.37
CA VAL A 272 -22.38 -12.01 1.69
C VAL A 272 -22.55 -13.46 2.13
N VAL A 273 -21.66 -13.90 3.00
CA VAL A 273 -21.75 -15.18 3.74
C VAL A 273 -21.81 -14.91 5.23
N PHE A 274 -22.36 -15.86 5.98
CA PHE A 274 -22.54 -15.78 7.41
C PHE A 274 -21.74 -16.87 8.11
N THR A 275 -21.19 -16.53 9.27
CA THR A 275 -20.54 -17.47 10.18
C THR A 275 -20.97 -17.16 11.61
N GLU A 276 -20.87 -18.14 12.52
CA GLU A 276 -21.15 -17.96 13.95
C GLU A 276 -22.59 -17.52 14.31
N VAL A 277 -23.57 -17.67 13.41
CA VAL A 277 -24.96 -17.33 13.70
C VAL A 277 -25.60 -18.43 14.56
N GLU A 278 -25.93 -18.13 15.81
CA GLU A 278 -26.63 -19.06 16.72
C GLU A 278 -28.16 -18.90 16.61
N GLY A 279 -28.90 -20.00 16.77
CA GLY A 279 -30.36 -20.06 16.61
C GLY A 279 -30.84 -20.13 15.16
N MET A 280 -30.11 -19.54 14.21
CA MET A 280 -30.41 -19.54 12.76
C MET A 280 -29.27 -20.18 11.95
N THR A 281 -28.95 -21.44 12.26
CA THR A 281 -27.75 -22.14 11.77
C THR A 281 -27.70 -22.37 10.25
N GLU A 282 -28.84 -22.29 9.57
CA GLU A 282 -29.00 -22.44 8.12
C GLU A 282 -28.22 -21.35 7.34
N LEU A 283 -27.92 -20.22 7.98
CA LEU A 283 -27.11 -19.17 7.37
C LEU A 283 -25.61 -19.50 7.36
N ASN A 284 -25.13 -20.39 8.24
CA ASN A 284 -23.71 -20.76 8.36
C ASN A 284 -23.26 -21.79 7.31
N ASP A 285 -24.00 -21.95 6.22
CA ASP A 285 -23.76 -22.95 5.17
C ASP A 285 -22.68 -22.55 4.15
N GLY A 286 -22.08 -21.37 4.31
CA GLY A 286 -21.09 -20.81 3.38
C GLY A 286 -21.67 -20.39 2.02
N LYS A 287 -23.00 -20.43 1.85
CA LYS A 287 -23.66 -20.05 0.60
C LYS A 287 -23.75 -18.52 0.49
N PRO A 288 -23.24 -17.91 -0.60
CA PRO A 288 -23.39 -16.49 -0.83
C PRO A 288 -24.86 -16.08 -0.99
N ARG A 289 -25.26 -14.99 -0.32
CA ARG A 289 -26.62 -14.44 -0.34
C ARG A 289 -26.55 -12.96 -0.69
N LYS A 290 -27.54 -12.49 -1.45
CA LYS A 290 -27.50 -11.15 -2.03
C LYS A 290 -28.13 -10.12 -1.11
N ILE A 291 -27.48 -8.97 -0.98
CA ILE A 291 -28.02 -7.80 -0.31
C ILE A 291 -29.02 -7.11 -1.26
N ARG A 292 -30.27 -6.97 -0.82
CA ARG A 292 -31.32 -6.28 -1.55
C ARG A 292 -31.24 -4.76 -1.36
N SER A 293 -30.97 -4.32 -0.14
CA SER A 293 -30.80 -2.90 0.19
C SER A 293 -29.90 -2.73 1.40
N SER A 294 -28.89 -1.86 1.30
CA SER A 294 -27.94 -1.55 2.36
C SER A 294 -28.33 -0.29 3.16
N LYS A 295 -27.98 -0.28 4.45
CA LYS A 295 -28.07 0.87 5.37
C LYS A 295 -26.80 0.92 6.22
N PRO A 296 -26.50 2.05 6.87
CA PRO A 296 -25.27 2.20 7.67
C PRO A 296 -25.05 1.13 8.75
N TYR A 297 -26.11 0.58 9.36
CA TYR A 297 -26.02 -0.35 10.48
C TYR A 297 -26.86 -1.62 10.28
N GLY A 298 -27.13 -1.97 9.02
CA GLY A 298 -27.92 -3.15 8.69
C GLY A 298 -28.31 -3.20 7.23
N PHE A 299 -28.89 -4.30 6.80
CA PHE A 299 -29.28 -4.51 5.41
C PHE A 299 -30.47 -5.47 5.30
N VAL A 300 -31.07 -5.50 4.13
CA VAL A 300 -32.14 -6.44 3.79
C VAL A 300 -31.55 -7.54 2.92
N LEU A 301 -31.69 -8.78 3.35
CA LEU A 301 -31.15 -9.96 2.66
C LEU A 301 -32.20 -10.51 1.68
N GLU A 302 -31.80 -10.78 0.45
CA GLU A 302 -32.65 -11.44 -0.56
C GLU A 302 -32.76 -12.95 -0.28
N GLU A 303 -33.28 -13.31 0.88
CA GLU A 303 -33.47 -14.68 1.37
C GLU A 303 -34.75 -14.77 2.22
N ASP A 304 -35.48 -15.89 2.11
CA ASP A 304 -36.66 -16.17 2.92
C ASP A 304 -36.27 -16.96 4.17
N THR A 305 -36.26 -16.29 5.31
CA THR A 305 -35.86 -16.87 6.61
C THR A 305 -37.06 -17.28 7.47
N THR A 306 -38.29 -17.24 6.93
CA THR A 306 -39.51 -17.58 7.68
C THR A 306 -39.55 -19.04 8.13
N LYS A 307 -38.77 -19.91 7.50
CA LYS A 307 -38.65 -21.35 7.82
C LYS A 307 -37.37 -21.70 8.56
N PHE A 308 -36.48 -20.74 8.82
CA PHE A 308 -35.25 -21.00 9.54
C PHE A 308 -35.51 -21.02 11.05
N GLY A 309 -34.54 -21.50 11.82
CA GLY A 309 -34.53 -21.29 13.26
C GLY A 309 -34.58 -19.80 13.63
N THR A 310 -35.03 -19.50 14.85
CA THR A 310 -35.08 -18.12 15.35
C THR A 310 -33.69 -17.70 15.78
N TYR A 311 -33.22 -16.54 15.29
CA TYR A 311 -31.94 -15.98 15.70
C TYR A 311 -31.86 -15.83 17.23
N GLU A 312 -30.77 -16.29 17.81
CA GLU A 312 -30.52 -16.19 19.25
C GLU A 312 -29.46 -15.12 19.56
N LYS A 313 -28.25 -15.26 18.97
CA LYS A 313 -27.10 -14.37 19.20
C LYS A 313 -25.98 -14.63 18.19
N GLY A 314 -24.94 -13.80 18.25
CA GLY A 314 -23.70 -13.98 17.50
C GLY A 314 -23.86 -13.67 16.01
N GLY A 315 -22.85 -14.05 15.24
CA GLY A 315 -22.88 -13.91 13.80
C GLY A 315 -21.90 -12.86 13.27
N ILE A 316 -21.16 -13.25 12.25
CA ILE A 316 -20.33 -12.38 11.42
C ILE A 316 -20.84 -12.49 9.99
N VAL A 317 -21.05 -11.35 9.34
CA VAL A 317 -21.31 -11.27 7.91
C VAL A 317 -20.05 -10.82 7.18
N THR A 318 -19.69 -11.48 6.08
CA THR A 318 -18.51 -11.17 5.28
C THR A 318 -18.89 -11.05 3.79
N GLU A 319 -18.41 -10.01 3.12
CA GLU A 319 -18.56 -9.81 1.68
C GLU A 319 -17.90 -10.95 0.89
N VAL A 320 -18.54 -11.36 -0.21
CA VAL A 320 -17.98 -12.29 -1.18
C VAL A 320 -17.64 -11.52 -2.45
N LEU A 321 -16.34 -11.43 -2.74
CA LEU A 321 -15.86 -10.81 -3.98
C LEU A 321 -16.31 -11.64 -5.18
N GLN A 322 -17.07 -11.03 -6.08
CA GLN A 322 -17.52 -11.68 -7.30
C GLN A 322 -16.50 -11.51 -8.42
N PRO A 323 -16.09 -12.61 -9.09
CA PRO A 323 -15.27 -12.49 -10.30
C PRO A 323 -16.02 -11.75 -11.40
N LYS A 324 -15.35 -10.78 -12.04
CA LYS A 324 -15.86 -10.02 -13.19
C LYS A 324 -15.22 -10.51 -14.47
N VAL A 325 -16.03 -10.84 -15.47
CA VAL A 325 -15.53 -11.21 -16.81
C VAL A 325 -15.55 -9.98 -17.70
N LEU A 326 -14.40 -9.66 -18.31
CA LEU A 326 -14.21 -8.59 -19.28
C LEU A 326 -13.95 -9.20 -20.67
N ASN A 327 -14.54 -8.60 -21.70
CA ASN A 327 -14.34 -9.01 -23.09
C ASN A 327 -13.65 -7.87 -23.83
N PHE A 328 -12.34 -7.99 -24.04
CA PHE A 328 -11.57 -6.93 -24.71
C PHE A 328 -11.84 -6.94 -26.22
N LYS A 329 -11.62 -5.80 -26.88
CA LYS A 329 -11.69 -5.68 -28.34
C LYS A 329 -10.26 -5.75 -28.88
N PRO A 330 -10.02 -6.38 -30.04
CA PRO A 330 -8.76 -6.25 -30.73
C PRO A 330 -8.46 -4.78 -31.06
N LEU A 331 -7.19 -4.38 -31.02
CA LEU A 331 -6.69 -3.03 -31.29
C LEU A 331 -7.28 -2.44 -32.58
N LYS A 332 -7.37 -3.24 -33.64
CA LYS A 332 -7.92 -2.81 -34.93
C LYS A 332 -9.37 -2.33 -34.85
N GLU A 333 -10.17 -3.00 -34.03
CA GLU A 333 -11.56 -2.63 -33.76
C GLU A 333 -11.60 -1.45 -32.80
N ALA A 334 -10.83 -1.52 -31.70
CA ALA A 334 -10.79 -0.49 -30.67
C ALA A 334 -10.27 0.87 -31.19
N LEU A 335 -9.40 0.91 -32.20
CA LEU A 335 -8.96 2.16 -32.84
C LEU A 335 -10.09 2.88 -33.61
N LYS A 336 -11.13 2.16 -34.02
CA LYS A 336 -12.29 2.72 -34.71
C LYS A 336 -13.45 2.98 -33.78
N ASP A 337 -13.59 2.14 -32.76
CA ASP A 337 -14.62 2.22 -31.73
C ASP A 337 -14.00 1.93 -30.34
N PRO A 338 -13.34 2.94 -29.73
CA PRO A 338 -12.60 2.80 -28.48
C PRO A 338 -13.50 2.59 -27.25
N GLY A 339 -14.83 2.68 -27.42
CA GLY A 339 -15.78 2.62 -26.32
C GLY A 339 -15.67 3.85 -25.41
N GLU A 340 -15.95 3.67 -24.13
CA GLU A 340 -15.78 4.72 -23.12
C GLU A 340 -14.32 4.84 -22.70
N PHE A 341 -13.77 6.06 -22.75
CA PHE A 341 -12.42 6.31 -22.26
C PHE A 341 -12.38 6.36 -20.73
N LEU A 342 -11.32 5.80 -20.17
CA LEU A 342 -10.96 6.05 -18.78
C LEU A 342 -10.41 7.47 -18.66
N LEU A 343 -11.13 8.34 -17.93
CA LEU A 343 -10.71 9.72 -17.72
C LEU A 343 -9.55 9.79 -16.72
N SER A 344 -8.42 10.37 -17.14
CA SER A 344 -7.29 10.65 -16.26
C SER A 344 -7.49 11.92 -15.43
N ASP A 345 -8.24 12.88 -15.97
CA ASP A 345 -8.51 14.19 -15.38
C ASP A 345 -9.92 14.64 -15.79
N PHE A 346 -10.81 14.77 -14.80
CA PHE A 346 -12.20 15.17 -15.03
C PHE A 346 -12.35 16.61 -15.53
N SER A 347 -11.34 17.46 -15.35
CA SER A 347 -11.33 18.82 -15.90
C SER A 347 -11.04 18.86 -17.40
N LYS A 348 -10.55 17.75 -17.97
CA LYS A 348 -10.15 17.57 -19.37
C LYS A 348 -10.97 16.47 -20.06
N PHE A 349 -12.28 16.41 -19.83
CA PHE A 349 -13.14 15.29 -20.26
C PHE A 349 -13.20 15.08 -21.80
N ASP A 350 -12.95 16.10 -22.60
CA ASP A 350 -12.89 16.07 -24.07
C ASP A 350 -11.51 15.64 -24.61
N ARG A 351 -10.49 15.67 -23.75
CA ARG A 351 -9.10 15.42 -24.11
C ARG A 351 -8.82 13.98 -24.59
N PRO A 352 -9.36 12.91 -23.98
CA PRO A 352 -9.03 11.54 -24.43
C PRO A 352 -9.35 11.29 -25.90
N GLN A 353 -10.51 11.74 -26.38
CA GLN A 353 -10.87 11.60 -27.80
C GLN A 353 -9.96 12.41 -28.72
N LEU A 354 -9.57 13.63 -28.31
CA LEU A 354 -8.62 14.46 -29.07
C LEU A 354 -7.26 13.78 -29.19
N LEU A 355 -6.75 13.23 -28.07
CA LEU A 355 -5.48 12.52 -28.05
C LEU A 355 -5.54 11.21 -28.82
N HIS A 356 -6.66 10.50 -28.78
CA HIS A 356 -6.88 9.32 -29.61
C HIS A 356 -6.68 9.62 -31.11
N PHE A 357 -7.16 10.78 -31.58
CA PHE A 357 -6.88 11.23 -32.95
C PHE A 357 -5.45 11.72 -33.15
N ALA A 358 -4.87 12.41 -32.16
CA ALA A 358 -3.50 12.92 -32.23
C ALA A 358 -2.47 11.80 -32.39
N PHE A 359 -2.56 10.72 -31.60
CA PHE A 359 -1.66 9.57 -31.69
C PHE A 359 -1.79 8.85 -33.04
N GLN A 360 -3.00 8.69 -33.57
CA GLN A 360 -3.21 8.12 -34.91
C GLN A 360 -2.69 9.05 -36.03
N ALA A 361 -2.84 10.37 -35.87
CA ALA A 361 -2.31 11.35 -36.81
C ALA A 361 -0.78 11.35 -36.85
N LEU A 362 -0.12 11.18 -35.70
CA LEU A 362 1.32 11.06 -35.62
C LEU A 362 1.83 9.77 -36.26
N ASP A 363 1.16 8.64 -36.02
CA ASP A 363 1.50 7.37 -36.68
C ASP A 363 1.45 7.50 -38.20
N LYS A 364 0.39 8.12 -38.75
CA LYS A 364 0.31 8.45 -40.19
C LYS A 364 1.44 9.36 -40.66
N PHE A 365 1.76 10.41 -39.90
CA PHE A 365 2.86 11.32 -40.24
C PHE A 365 4.20 10.58 -40.32
N VAL A 366 4.52 9.75 -39.33
CA VAL A 366 5.81 9.02 -39.28
C VAL A 366 5.89 8.01 -40.42
N VAL A 367 4.80 7.30 -40.73
CA VAL A 367 4.75 6.37 -41.86
C VAL A 367 4.93 7.09 -43.20
N GLU A 368 4.29 8.24 -43.40
CA GLU A 368 4.35 8.97 -44.68
C GLU A 368 5.69 9.67 -44.90
N PHE A 369 6.26 10.28 -43.86
CA PHE A 369 7.45 11.12 -43.98
C PHE A 369 8.75 10.47 -43.51
N GLY A 370 8.69 9.40 -42.71
CA GLY A 370 9.87 8.66 -42.23
C GLY A 370 10.65 9.34 -41.10
N TYR A 371 10.09 10.39 -40.48
CA TYR A 371 10.67 11.07 -39.31
C TYR A 371 9.57 11.59 -38.38
N PHE A 372 9.94 11.94 -37.14
CA PHE A 372 9.03 12.60 -36.19
C PHE A 372 8.95 14.11 -36.46
N PRO A 373 7.78 14.76 -36.30
CA PRO A 373 7.65 16.21 -36.43
C PRO A 373 8.76 16.97 -35.68
N VAL A 374 9.38 17.93 -36.36
CA VAL A 374 10.47 18.70 -35.76
C VAL A 374 9.91 19.70 -34.74
N ALA A 375 10.55 19.82 -33.57
CA ALA A 375 10.14 20.76 -32.53
C ALA A 375 10.04 22.20 -33.08
N ALA A 376 8.96 22.91 -32.71
CA ALA A 376 8.61 24.25 -33.21
C ALA A 376 8.42 24.39 -34.74
N SER A 377 8.38 23.29 -35.51
CA SER A 377 8.08 23.33 -36.95
C SER A 377 6.59 23.58 -37.20
N VAL A 378 6.27 24.77 -37.69
CA VAL A 378 4.88 25.15 -38.05
C VAL A 378 4.35 24.27 -39.18
N GLU A 379 5.22 23.89 -40.11
CA GLU A 379 4.85 23.06 -41.26
C GLU A 379 4.45 21.64 -40.81
N ASP A 380 5.31 20.98 -40.02
CA ASP A 380 5.05 19.61 -39.56
C ASP A 380 3.85 19.56 -38.62
N ALA A 381 3.74 20.52 -37.70
CA ALA A 381 2.58 20.62 -36.83
C ALA A 381 1.28 20.79 -37.63
N SER A 382 1.30 21.55 -38.73
CA SER A 382 0.13 21.74 -39.60
C SER A 382 -0.23 20.47 -40.40
N LYS A 383 0.74 19.64 -40.75
CA LYS A 383 0.51 18.31 -41.35
C LYS A 383 -0.16 17.37 -40.34
N VAL A 384 0.34 17.30 -39.10
CA VAL A 384 -0.28 16.49 -38.03
C VAL A 384 -1.71 16.94 -37.74
N VAL A 385 -1.95 18.25 -37.65
CA VAL A 385 -3.31 18.81 -37.50
C VAL A 385 -4.21 18.41 -38.68
N SER A 386 -3.69 18.45 -39.91
CA SER A 386 -4.46 18.03 -41.10
C SER A 386 -4.85 16.55 -41.03
N PHE A 387 -3.94 15.67 -40.62
CA PHE A 387 -4.26 14.25 -40.44
C PHE A 387 -5.29 14.03 -39.33
N ALA A 388 -5.17 14.74 -38.20
CA ALA A 388 -6.15 14.65 -37.10
C ALA A 388 -7.54 15.11 -37.53
N LYS A 389 -7.63 16.20 -38.32
CA LYS A 389 -8.89 16.67 -38.93
C LYS A 389 -9.51 15.62 -39.83
N PHE A 390 -8.71 15.03 -40.72
CA PHE A 390 -9.17 13.97 -41.61
C PHE A 390 -9.70 12.77 -40.82
N ILE A 391 -8.99 12.32 -39.78
CA ILE A 391 -9.45 11.22 -38.92
C ILE A 391 -10.79 11.58 -38.28
N ASN A 392 -10.87 12.75 -37.63
CA ASN A 392 -12.10 13.22 -36.98
C ASN A 392 -13.30 13.30 -37.93
N GLU A 393 -13.11 13.77 -39.16
CA GLU A 393 -14.17 13.82 -40.18
C GLU A 393 -14.66 12.43 -40.60
N THR A 394 -13.80 11.41 -40.52
CA THR A 394 -14.13 10.03 -40.86
C THR A 394 -14.63 9.20 -39.67
N SER A 395 -14.64 9.73 -38.44
CA SER A 395 -15.00 9.03 -37.20
C SER A 395 -16.51 8.89 -36.94
N GLY A 396 -17.37 9.36 -37.86
CA GLY A 396 -18.82 9.22 -37.73
C GLY A 396 -19.36 9.86 -36.44
N ASP A 397 -20.09 9.10 -35.64
CA ASP A 397 -20.71 9.56 -34.38
C ASP A 397 -19.70 9.88 -33.27
N GLN A 398 -18.44 9.45 -33.40
CA GLN A 398 -17.36 9.75 -32.44
C GLN A 398 -16.57 11.01 -32.79
N LYS A 399 -17.03 11.77 -33.79
CA LYS A 399 -16.43 13.03 -34.19
C LYS A 399 -16.52 14.05 -33.05
N LEU A 400 -15.43 14.77 -32.82
CA LEU A 400 -15.40 15.99 -32.03
C LEU A 400 -15.89 17.17 -32.86
N ASP A 401 -16.83 17.94 -32.29
CA ASP A 401 -17.33 19.18 -32.89
C ASP A 401 -16.22 20.24 -33.03
N ILE A 402 -15.34 20.31 -32.03
CA ILE A 402 -14.22 21.24 -31.98
C ILE A 402 -12.94 20.45 -31.73
N LEU A 403 -11.99 20.55 -32.65
CA LEU A 403 -10.63 20.05 -32.46
C LEU A 403 -9.74 21.18 -31.93
N ASP A 404 -9.16 21.00 -30.75
CA ASP A 404 -8.19 21.95 -30.21
C ASP A 404 -6.85 21.83 -30.96
N GLU A 405 -6.69 22.66 -31.99
CA GLU A 405 -5.46 22.72 -32.78
C GLU A 405 -4.24 23.15 -31.95
N THR A 406 -4.44 23.89 -30.85
CA THR A 406 -3.34 24.35 -30.00
C THR A 406 -2.67 23.14 -29.36
N VAL A 407 -3.48 22.25 -28.78
CA VAL A 407 -3.00 21.00 -28.17
C VAL A 407 -2.36 20.09 -29.21
N LEU A 408 -2.95 19.97 -30.40
CA LEU A 408 -2.38 19.17 -31.50
C LEU A 408 -1.02 19.70 -31.97
N ARG A 409 -0.83 21.02 -31.99
CA ARG A 409 0.47 21.63 -32.33
C ARG A 409 1.51 21.41 -31.25
N ILE A 410 1.12 21.52 -29.97
CA ILE A 410 1.99 21.20 -28.83
C ILE A 410 2.39 19.72 -28.89
N PHE A 411 1.43 18.83 -29.13
CA PHE A 411 1.65 17.39 -29.29
C PHE A 411 2.64 17.10 -30.42
N ALA A 412 2.44 17.70 -31.60
CA ALA A 412 3.37 17.55 -32.71
C ALA A 412 4.78 18.02 -32.34
N SER A 413 4.91 19.20 -31.73
CA SER A 413 6.21 19.78 -31.36
C SER A 413 7.00 18.90 -30.38
N GLY A 414 6.32 18.28 -29.40
CA GLY A 414 6.96 17.41 -28.40
C GLY A 414 7.05 15.94 -28.80
N SER A 415 6.57 15.55 -29.98
CA SER A 415 6.27 14.15 -30.32
C SER A 415 7.48 13.21 -30.37
N ARG A 416 8.68 13.74 -30.65
CA ARG A 416 9.91 12.95 -30.61
C ARG A 416 10.40 12.67 -29.18
N ALA A 417 10.07 13.53 -28.22
CA ALA A 417 10.63 13.46 -26.89
C ALA A 417 10.00 12.34 -26.05
N VAL A 418 10.82 11.61 -25.30
CA VAL A 418 10.38 10.78 -24.17
C VAL A 418 10.91 11.44 -22.90
N LEU A 419 10.00 12.03 -22.13
CA LEU A 419 10.34 12.73 -20.89
C LEU A 419 10.39 11.72 -19.74
N ASN A 420 11.43 11.79 -18.91
CA ASN A 420 11.57 10.89 -17.78
C ASN A 420 10.36 10.87 -16.81
N PRO A 421 9.78 12.01 -16.37
CA PRO A 421 8.63 11.97 -15.46
C PRO A 421 7.43 11.22 -16.07
N MET A 422 7.21 11.40 -17.37
CA MET A 422 6.19 10.68 -18.11
C MET A 422 6.53 9.19 -18.17
N ALA A 423 7.78 8.84 -18.47
CA ALA A 423 8.26 7.46 -18.51
C ALA A 423 8.05 6.75 -17.16
N ALA A 424 8.33 7.43 -16.05
CA ALA A 424 8.08 6.90 -14.71
C ALA A 424 6.58 6.64 -14.45
N ILE A 425 5.70 7.58 -14.77
CA ILE A 425 4.24 7.42 -14.62
C ILE A 425 3.74 6.23 -15.45
N PHE A 426 4.04 6.23 -16.75
CA PHE A 426 3.54 5.20 -17.66
C PHE A 426 4.21 3.85 -17.43
N GLY A 427 5.48 3.82 -17.04
CA GLY A 427 6.15 2.58 -16.65
C GLY A 427 5.59 1.96 -15.38
N GLY A 428 5.16 2.78 -14.42
CA GLY A 428 4.39 2.35 -13.25
C GLY A 428 3.03 1.78 -13.63
N ILE A 429 2.25 2.51 -14.43
CA ILE A 429 0.93 2.09 -14.91
C ILE A 429 1.03 0.78 -15.70
N VAL A 430 1.89 0.70 -16.71
CA VAL A 430 2.05 -0.47 -17.58
C VAL A 430 2.60 -1.66 -16.81
N GLY A 431 3.57 -1.45 -15.91
CA GLY A 431 4.05 -2.50 -15.01
C GLY A 431 2.91 -3.08 -14.16
N GLN A 432 2.03 -2.23 -13.64
CA GLN A 432 0.85 -2.67 -12.92
C GLN A 432 -0.18 -3.38 -13.82
N GLU A 433 -0.41 -2.92 -15.06
CA GLU A 433 -1.30 -3.62 -16.02
C GLU A 433 -0.81 -5.02 -16.37
N VAL A 434 0.51 -5.25 -16.45
CA VAL A 434 1.08 -6.59 -16.60
C VAL A 434 0.80 -7.44 -15.37
N VAL A 435 0.95 -6.89 -14.16
CA VAL A 435 0.58 -7.59 -12.92
C VAL A 435 -0.89 -8.03 -12.97
N LYS A 436 -1.79 -7.13 -13.38
CA LYS A 436 -3.22 -7.44 -13.56
C LYS A 436 -3.42 -8.55 -14.59
N ALA A 437 -2.80 -8.42 -15.76
CA ALA A 437 -2.88 -9.39 -16.85
C ALA A 437 -2.46 -10.81 -16.45
N CYS A 438 -1.37 -10.94 -15.67
CA CYS A 438 -0.84 -12.23 -15.26
C CYS A 438 -1.54 -12.84 -14.03
N SER A 439 -2.31 -12.04 -13.27
CA SER A 439 -2.90 -12.49 -12.01
C SER A 439 -4.42 -12.51 -11.98
N GLY A 440 -5.08 -11.66 -12.77
CA GLY A 440 -6.52 -11.40 -12.63
C GLY A 440 -6.88 -10.59 -11.37
N LYS A 441 -5.90 -9.96 -10.70
CA LYS A 441 -6.15 -9.04 -9.57
C LYS A 441 -6.23 -7.59 -10.06
N PHE A 442 -7.12 -6.81 -9.48
CA PHE A 442 -7.53 -5.44 -9.82
C PHE A 442 -8.21 -5.29 -11.18
N HIS A 443 -9.07 -4.27 -11.32
CA HIS A 443 -9.65 -3.91 -12.61
C HIS A 443 -8.57 -3.38 -13.57
N PRO A 444 -8.42 -3.96 -14.78
CA PRO A 444 -7.50 -3.46 -15.79
C PRO A 444 -8.00 -2.18 -16.46
N ILE A 445 -7.11 -1.46 -17.12
CA ILE A 445 -7.50 -0.40 -18.06
C ILE A 445 -8.33 -1.06 -19.17
N PHE A 446 -9.54 -0.54 -19.40
CA PHE A 446 -10.50 -1.09 -20.36
C PHE A 446 -11.07 0.03 -21.24
N GLN A 447 -10.46 0.38 -22.38
CA GLN A 447 -9.26 -0.25 -22.97
C GLN A 447 -8.17 0.77 -23.32
N PHE A 448 -8.52 2.04 -23.51
CA PHE A 448 -7.59 3.14 -23.72
C PHE A 448 -7.51 4.05 -22.50
N PHE A 449 -6.29 4.48 -22.19
CA PHE A 449 -5.99 5.52 -21.22
C PHE A 449 -5.09 6.57 -21.87
N TYR A 450 -5.50 7.83 -21.80
CA TYR A 450 -4.72 8.97 -22.29
C TYR A 450 -4.46 9.94 -21.16
N PHE A 451 -3.28 10.56 -21.16
CA PHE A 451 -2.91 11.57 -20.19
C PHE A 451 -2.09 12.68 -20.86
N ASP A 452 -2.26 13.91 -20.41
CA ASP A 452 -1.37 15.02 -20.74
C ASP A 452 -1.08 15.89 -19.51
N SER A 453 0.09 16.50 -19.52
CA SER A 453 0.49 17.55 -18.59
C SER A 453 0.94 18.80 -19.34
N VAL A 454 0.09 19.31 -20.23
CA VAL A 454 0.37 20.55 -20.99
C VAL A 454 0.64 21.74 -20.06
N GLU A 455 0.07 21.74 -18.86
CA GLU A 455 0.26 22.74 -17.81
C GLU A 455 1.71 22.82 -17.31
N SER A 456 2.53 21.81 -17.58
CA SER A 456 3.96 21.81 -17.25
C SER A 456 4.81 22.69 -18.18
N LEU A 457 4.26 23.15 -19.31
CA LEU A 457 4.99 24.06 -20.20
C LEU A 457 5.27 25.40 -19.52
N PRO A 458 6.40 26.05 -19.85
CA PRO A 458 6.65 27.41 -19.42
C PRO A 458 5.53 28.36 -19.85
N VAL A 459 5.21 29.33 -19.00
CA VAL A 459 4.23 30.38 -19.31
C VAL A 459 4.74 31.31 -20.42
N ASP A 460 6.06 31.50 -20.46
CA ASP A 460 6.73 32.31 -21.47
C ASP A 460 6.82 31.59 -22.81
N PHE A 461 6.72 32.37 -23.90
CA PHE A 461 6.77 31.84 -25.26
C PHE A 461 8.16 31.24 -25.58
N LEU A 462 8.19 29.96 -25.94
CA LEU A 462 9.41 29.29 -26.39
C LEU A 462 9.67 29.62 -27.86
N ARG A 463 10.83 30.22 -28.14
CA ARG A 463 11.27 30.50 -29.50
C ARG A 463 11.86 29.24 -30.13
N PRO A 464 11.81 29.06 -31.47
CA PRO A 464 12.37 27.88 -32.12
C PRO A 464 13.82 27.60 -31.75
N GLU A 465 14.66 28.62 -31.59
CA GLU A 465 16.05 28.49 -31.17
C GLU A 465 16.23 27.93 -29.76
N ASP A 466 15.23 28.08 -28.88
CA ASP A 466 15.31 27.65 -27.48
C ASP A 466 15.07 26.14 -27.32
N VAL A 467 14.38 25.52 -28.29
CA VAL A 467 14.05 24.08 -28.31
C VAL A 467 14.94 23.28 -29.27
N MET A 468 15.96 23.91 -29.86
CA MET A 468 16.91 23.21 -30.72
C MET A 468 17.79 22.25 -29.90
N PRO A 469 18.06 21.02 -30.40
CA PRO A 469 18.97 20.10 -29.75
C PRO A 469 20.38 20.68 -29.60
N LEU A 470 21.01 20.41 -28.46
CA LEU A 470 22.37 20.86 -28.14
C LEU A 470 23.39 19.72 -28.23
N ASN A 471 22.98 18.54 -28.69
CA ASN A 471 23.77 17.31 -28.70
C ASN A 471 24.22 16.92 -27.28
N CYS A 472 23.27 16.99 -26.34
CA CYS A 472 23.47 16.64 -24.95
C CYS A 472 22.40 15.65 -24.48
N ARG A 473 22.66 14.99 -23.34
CA ARG A 473 21.73 14.02 -22.75
C ARG A 473 20.35 14.56 -22.38
N TYR A 474 20.16 15.88 -22.41
CA TYR A 474 18.89 16.55 -22.10
C TYR A 474 18.10 17.00 -23.34
N ASP A 475 18.54 16.65 -24.56
CA ASP A 475 17.95 17.15 -25.81
C ASP A 475 16.45 16.88 -25.94
N ALA A 476 15.96 15.73 -25.46
CA ALA A 476 14.54 15.44 -25.47
C ALA A 476 13.76 16.40 -24.56
N GLN A 477 14.30 16.69 -23.36
CA GLN A 477 13.71 17.65 -22.41
C GLN A 477 13.75 19.09 -22.95
N ILE A 478 14.90 19.49 -23.53
CA ILE A 478 15.08 20.81 -24.15
C ILE A 478 14.10 21.02 -25.30
N SER A 479 13.83 20.00 -26.11
CA SER A 479 12.89 20.10 -27.23
C SER A 479 11.45 20.41 -26.82
N VAL A 480 11.11 20.21 -25.54
CA VAL A 480 9.77 20.47 -24.98
C VAL A 480 9.76 21.76 -24.15
N PHE A 481 10.73 21.92 -23.24
CA PHE A 481 10.72 23.01 -22.25
C PHE A 481 11.67 24.16 -22.58
N GLY A 482 12.56 23.98 -23.56
CA GLY A 482 13.59 24.94 -23.91
C GLY A 482 14.83 24.88 -23.02
N ARG A 483 15.95 25.33 -23.57
CA ARG A 483 17.27 25.35 -22.90
C ARG A 483 17.30 26.24 -21.66
N GLU A 484 16.53 27.33 -21.63
CA GLU A 484 16.56 28.26 -20.49
C GLU A 484 16.06 27.59 -19.21
N LEU A 485 14.97 26.81 -19.29
CA LEU A 485 14.48 26.04 -18.15
C LEU A 485 15.48 24.95 -17.76
N GLN A 486 16.11 24.28 -18.73
CA GLN A 486 17.15 23.28 -18.46
C GLN A 486 18.30 23.88 -17.63
N HIS A 487 18.80 25.06 -18.01
CA HIS A 487 19.87 25.74 -17.27
C HIS A 487 19.42 26.18 -15.88
N LYS A 488 18.13 26.47 -15.68
CA LYS A 488 17.57 26.75 -14.35
C LYS A 488 17.58 25.51 -13.47
N LEU A 489 17.14 24.36 -14.01
CA LEU A 489 17.17 23.07 -13.29
C LEU A 489 18.60 22.70 -12.87
N GLU A 490 19.58 22.86 -13.77
CA GLU A 490 20.98 22.56 -13.48
C GLU A 490 21.53 23.35 -12.29
N LYS A 491 21.07 24.59 -12.07
CA LYS A 491 21.52 25.45 -10.97
C LYS A 491 20.69 25.29 -9.70
N ALA A 492 19.64 24.47 -9.72
CA ALA A 492 18.70 24.38 -8.63
C ALA A 492 19.34 23.85 -7.34
N LYS A 493 18.88 24.39 -6.20
CA LYS A 493 19.25 23.93 -4.86
C LYS A 493 18.08 23.21 -4.22
N ILE A 494 18.16 21.88 -4.18
CA ILE A 494 17.04 21.00 -3.83
C ILE A 494 17.34 20.28 -2.52
N PHE A 495 16.32 20.13 -1.68
CA PHE A 495 16.40 19.29 -0.49
C PHE A 495 15.37 18.16 -0.55
N ILE A 496 15.82 16.92 -0.43
CA ILE A 496 14.97 15.73 -0.33
C ILE A 496 15.01 15.20 1.10
N VAL A 497 13.83 14.99 1.68
CA VAL A 497 13.67 14.39 3.01
C VAL A 497 13.11 12.98 2.87
N GLY A 498 13.94 11.98 3.14
CA GLY A 498 13.64 10.57 2.94
C GLY A 498 14.32 9.99 1.69
N ALA A 499 14.95 8.83 1.85
CA ALA A 499 15.65 8.04 0.83
C ALA A 499 15.00 6.65 0.66
N GLY A 500 13.74 6.49 1.08
CA GLY A 500 12.93 5.29 0.86
C GLY A 500 12.45 5.12 -0.59
N ALA A 501 11.27 4.50 -0.78
CA ALA A 501 10.73 4.17 -2.11
C ALA A 501 10.56 5.41 -3.00
N LEU A 502 9.86 6.43 -2.48
CA LEU A 502 9.68 7.71 -3.17
C LEU A 502 11.01 8.44 -3.37
N GLY A 503 11.89 8.46 -2.35
CA GLY A 503 13.19 9.12 -2.42
C GLY A 503 14.08 8.56 -3.53
N CYS A 504 14.11 7.23 -3.70
CA CYS A 504 14.82 6.57 -4.79
C CYS A 504 14.29 6.99 -6.18
N GLU A 505 12.97 6.98 -6.35
CA GLU A 505 12.32 7.38 -7.60
C GLU A 505 12.55 8.86 -7.93
N PHE A 506 12.43 9.75 -6.93
CA PHE A 506 12.69 11.18 -7.08
C PHE A 506 14.15 11.47 -7.42
N LEU A 507 15.11 10.81 -6.76
CA LEU A 507 16.53 10.97 -7.08
C LEU A 507 16.84 10.54 -8.52
N LYS A 508 16.34 9.40 -8.97
CA LYS A 508 16.50 8.98 -10.37
C LYS A 508 15.86 9.98 -11.32
N ASN A 509 14.69 10.51 -10.98
CA ASN A 509 14.02 11.50 -11.82
C ASN A 509 14.81 12.80 -11.94
N LEU A 510 15.28 13.35 -10.82
CA LEU A 510 16.08 14.57 -10.77
C LEU A 510 17.42 14.40 -11.48
N ALA A 511 18.07 13.25 -11.32
CA ALA A 511 19.31 12.93 -12.02
C ALA A 511 19.12 12.93 -13.55
N LEU A 512 18.05 12.30 -14.06
CA LEU A 512 17.73 12.29 -15.49
C LEU A 512 17.31 13.67 -16.02
N MET A 513 16.59 14.45 -15.22
CA MET A 513 16.18 15.81 -15.56
C MET A 513 17.35 16.81 -15.56
N GLY A 514 18.52 16.43 -15.06
CA GLY A 514 19.68 17.31 -14.93
C GLY A 514 19.55 18.33 -13.80
N ALA A 515 18.67 18.08 -12.83
CA ALA A 515 18.50 18.98 -11.70
C ALA A 515 19.77 18.97 -10.82
N SER A 516 20.21 20.15 -10.38
CA SER A 516 21.43 20.32 -9.58
C SER A 516 22.71 19.76 -10.23
N CYS A 517 22.75 19.63 -11.56
CA CYS A 517 23.91 19.11 -12.30
C CYS A 517 24.88 20.19 -12.78
N GLY A 518 24.54 21.47 -12.60
CA GLY A 518 25.39 22.62 -12.91
C GLY A 518 26.33 22.96 -11.75
N THR A 519 27.34 23.78 -12.03
CA THR A 519 28.38 24.16 -11.04
C THR A 519 27.87 24.93 -9.82
N GLN A 520 26.66 25.50 -9.91
CA GLN A 520 25.99 26.21 -8.81
C GLN A 520 24.85 25.39 -8.18
N GLY A 521 24.55 24.23 -8.75
CA GLY A 521 23.52 23.33 -8.26
C GLY A 521 23.96 22.60 -7.01
N LYS A 522 22.99 22.23 -6.16
CA LYS A 522 23.22 21.39 -4.99
C LYS A 522 21.96 20.62 -4.63
N LEU A 523 22.03 19.30 -4.57
CA LEU A 523 20.98 18.45 -4.03
C LEU A 523 21.44 17.92 -2.67
N THR A 524 20.68 18.18 -1.61
CA THR A 524 20.89 17.54 -0.31
C THR A 524 19.83 16.48 -0.11
N ILE A 525 20.20 15.28 0.35
CA ILE A 525 19.25 14.24 0.76
C ILE A 525 19.57 13.80 2.18
N THR A 526 18.54 13.64 3.02
CA THR A 526 18.70 13.10 4.39
C THR A 526 17.75 11.95 4.65
N ASP A 527 18.25 10.93 5.33
CA ASP A 527 17.50 9.77 5.82
C ASP A 527 18.33 9.09 6.92
N ASP A 528 17.76 8.83 8.08
CA ASP A 528 18.44 8.23 9.23
C ASP A 528 18.37 6.69 9.27
N ASP A 529 17.69 6.06 8.32
CA ASP A 529 17.58 4.62 8.24
C ASP A 529 18.74 3.96 7.46
N VAL A 530 18.86 2.66 7.66
CA VAL A 530 19.72 1.75 6.90
C VAL A 530 18.92 0.89 5.94
N VAL A 531 19.56 0.40 4.88
CA VAL A 531 18.94 -0.49 3.90
C VAL A 531 18.62 -1.84 4.54
N GLU A 532 17.38 -2.30 4.41
CA GLU A 532 16.92 -3.63 4.84
C GLU A 532 16.56 -4.50 3.64
N LYS A 533 16.48 -5.82 3.83
CA LYS A 533 16.11 -6.76 2.74
C LYS A 533 14.72 -6.46 2.17
N SER A 534 13.75 -6.17 3.04
CA SER A 534 12.37 -5.86 2.66
C SER A 534 12.24 -4.59 1.80
N ASN A 535 13.26 -3.74 1.80
CA ASN A 535 13.27 -2.48 1.04
C ASN A 535 13.54 -2.72 -0.46
N LEU A 536 14.31 -3.76 -0.80
CA LEU A 536 14.85 -3.99 -2.15
C LEU A 536 13.77 -4.26 -3.20
N SER A 537 12.58 -4.71 -2.79
CA SER A 537 11.42 -4.91 -3.67
C SER A 537 10.82 -3.62 -4.25
N ARG A 538 11.21 -2.44 -3.75
CA ARG A 538 10.68 -1.14 -4.22
C ARG A 538 11.67 0.02 -4.18
N GLN A 539 12.85 -0.16 -3.55
CA GLN A 539 13.90 0.84 -3.45
C GLN A 539 15.06 0.47 -4.36
N PHE A 540 14.83 0.58 -5.67
CA PHE A 540 15.67 -0.03 -6.72
C PHE A 540 17.08 0.55 -6.85
N LEU A 541 17.41 1.65 -6.16
CA LEU A 541 18.77 2.16 -6.07
C LEU A 541 19.66 1.30 -5.17
N PHE A 542 19.06 0.43 -4.37
CA PHE A 542 19.73 -0.46 -3.43
C PHE A 542 19.91 -1.87 -4.01
N ARG A 543 20.84 -2.63 -3.43
CA ARG A 543 21.18 -4.01 -3.79
C ARG A 543 21.37 -4.83 -2.52
N ASP A 544 21.39 -6.15 -2.63
CA ASP A 544 21.60 -7.05 -1.50
C ASP A 544 22.89 -6.71 -0.71
N TRP A 545 23.97 -6.34 -1.40
CA TRP A 545 25.23 -5.95 -0.75
C TRP A 545 25.21 -4.59 -0.06
N ASN A 546 24.11 -3.84 -0.15
CA ASN A 546 23.92 -2.57 0.55
C ASN A 546 23.19 -2.74 1.89
N ILE A 547 22.67 -3.92 2.23
CA ILE A 547 21.98 -4.16 3.51
C ILE A 547 22.85 -3.72 4.70
N GLY A 548 22.26 -2.96 5.62
CA GLY A 548 22.92 -2.35 6.79
C GLY A 548 23.68 -1.05 6.51
N GLN A 549 23.79 -0.60 5.26
CA GLN A 549 24.37 0.70 4.92
C GLN A 549 23.31 1.82 4.95
N ALA A 550 23.71 3.05 5.22
CA ALA A 550 22.79 4.20 5.27
C ALA A 550 22.09 4.46 3.93
N LYS A 551 20.75 4.56 3.94
CA LYS A 551 19.93 4.70 2.72
C LYS A 551 20.34 5.93 1.90
N SER A 552 20.46 7.09 2.54
CA SER A 552 20.80 8.35 1.87
C SER A 552 22.13 8.29 1.13
N THR A 553 23.15 7.67 1.74
CA THR A 553 24.50 7.57 1.18
C THR A 553 24.54 6.63 -0.03
N VAL A 554 23.89 5.46 0.08
CA VAL A 554 23.79 4.51 -1.03
C VAL A 554 22.99 5.10 -2.19
N ALA A 555 21.85 5.75 -1.88
CA ALA A 555 20.97 6.35 -2.88
C ALA A 555 21.70 7.45 -3.65
N ALA A 556 22.43 8.32 -2.95
CA ALA A 556 23.23 9.36 -3.59
C ALA A 556 24.30 8.80 -4.51
N SER A 557 25.05 7.78 -4.05
CA SER A 557 26.06 7.11 -4.88
C SER A 557 25.47 6.48 -6.14
N ALA A 558 24.29 5.85 -6.03
CA ALA A 558 23.59 5.27 -7.16
C ALA A 558 23.09 6.34 -8.14
N ALA A 559 22.52 7.44 -7.65
CA ALA A 559 22.05 8.56 -8.48
C ALA A 559 23.21 9.23 -9.26
N SER A 560 24.37 9.41 -8.64
CA SER A 560 25.57 9.92 -9.33
C SER A 560 26.07 9.00 -10.45
N LYS A 561 25.74 7.71 -10.43
CA LYS A 561 26.05 6.80 -11.56
C LYS A 561 25.06 6.95 -12.72
N ILE A 562 23.82 7.39 -12.45
CA ILE A 562 22.84 7.73 -13.49
C ILE A 562 23.26 9.03 -14.19
N ASN A 563 23.70 10.02 -13.40
CA ASN A 563 24.23 11.27 -13.93
C ASN A 563 25.49 11.73 -13.15
N PRO A 564 26.70 11.56 -13.74
CA PRO A 564 27.95 11.97 -13.10
C PRO A 564 28.06 13.48 -12.80
N CYS A 565 27.23 14.31 -13.44
CA CYS A 565 27.22 15.75 -13.19
C CYS A 565 26.43 16.14 -11.92
N LEU A 566 25.64 15.22 -11.34
CA LEU A 566 24.78 15.49 -10.19
C LEU A 566 25.59 15.90 -8.96
N GLN A 567 25.37 17.13 -8.48
CA GLN A 567 26.00 17.66 -7.26
C GLN A 567 25.17 17.29 -6.03
N ILE A 568 25.44 16.14 -5.43
CA ILE A 568 24.65 15.57 -4.33
C ILE A 568 25.43 15.43 -3.02
N GLU A 569 24.80 15.81 -1.91
CA GLU A 569 25.27 15.60 -0.54
C GLU A 569 24.27 14.72 0.22
N ALA A 570 24.77 13.65 0.86
CA ALA A 570 23.95 12.74 1.65
C ALA A 570 24.19 12.95 3.15
N LEU A 571 23.12 13.11 3.91
CA LEU A 571 23.11 13.24 5.35
C LEU A 571 22.34 12.07 5.98
N GLN A 572 22.66 11.76 7.24
CA GLN A 572 22.05 10.65 8.00
C GLN A 572 21.28 11.16 9.21
N SER A 573 20.79 12.40 9.14
CA SER A 573 20.20 13.10 10.27
C SER A 573 18.68 13.11 10.14
N ARG A 574 18.00 12.59 11.16
CA ARG A 574 16.54 12.65 11.28
C ARG A 574 16.09 14.11 11.33
N MET A 575 15.16 14.49 10.48
CA MET A 575 14.58 15.83 10.54
C MET A 575 13.71 15.99 11.77
N SER A 576 14.22 16.71 12.76
CA SER A 576 13.51 16.98 14.00
C SER A 576 14.04 18.24 14.70
N VAL A 577 13.36 18.65 15.77
CA VAL A 577 13.75 19.81 16.59
C VAL A 577 15.18 19.66 17.16
N THR A 578 15.67 18.43 17.35
CA THR A 578 17.01 18.17 17.92
C THR A 578 18.15 18.31 16.91
N THR A 579 17.85 18.39 15.61
CA THR A 579 18.85 18.47 14.52
C THR A 579 18.90 19.84 13.85
N GLU A 580 18.28 20.87 14.45
CA GLU A 580 18.23 22.23 13.88
C GLU A 580 19.60 22.93 13.86
N ASN A 581 20.57 22.41 14.59
CA ASN A 581 21.97 22.82 14.47
C ASN A 581 22.65 22.34 13.17
N ILE A 582 22.11 21.30 12.53
CA ILE A 582 22.57 20.79 11.23
C ILE A 582 21.81 21.47 10.10
N PHE A 583 20.49 21.59 10.27
CA PHE A 583 19.57 22.23 9.34
C PHE A 583 19.19 23.63 9.82
N ASP A 584 20.20 24.49 9.91
CA ASP A 584 20.09 25.86 10.40
C ASP A 584 19.38 26.79 9.41
N ASP A 585 19.16 28.04 9.81
CA ASP A 585 18.46 29.04 8.98
C ASP A 585 19.17 29.25 7.64
N ILE A 586 20.51 29.23 7.61
CA ILE A 586 21.31 29.39 6.39
C ILE A 586 21.04 28.24 5.43
N PHE A 587 20.95 27.00 5.92
CA PHE A 587 20.60 25.85 5.10
C PHE A 587 19.26 26.08 4.41
N TRP A 588 18.20 26.38 5.16
CA TRP A 588 16.85 26.55 4.62
C TRP A 588 16.71 27.73 3.67
N GLU A 589 17.32 28.87 3.99
CA GLU A 589 17.25 30.09 3.18
C GLU A 589 17.88 29.92 1.78
N ASN A 590 18.81 28.99 1.66
CA ASN A 590 19.50 28.69 0.40
C ASN A 590 18.75 27.71 -0.52
N LEU A 591 17.64 27.11 -0.08
CA LEU A 591 16.91 26.12 -0.88
C LEU A 591 15.95 26.78 -1.87
N GLU A 592 15.76 26.18 -3.04
CA GLU A 592 14.72 26.60 -4.00
C GLU A 592 13.44 25.78 -3.86
N VAL A 593 13.57 24.50 -3.49
CA VAL A 593 12.43 23.59 -3.32
C VAL A 593 12.79 22.46 -2.35
N VAL A 594 11.80 22.04 -1.58
CA VAL A 594 11.87 20.88 -0.68
C VAL A 594 10.96 19.78 -1.24
N ILE A 595 11.44 18.55 -1.23
CA ILE A 595 10.71 17.37 -1.70
C ILE A 595 10.61 16.38 -0.55
N SER A 596 9.40 16.05 -0.18
CA SER A 596 9.11 15.10 0.90
C SER A 596 8.89 13.70 0.33
N ALA A 597 9.61 12.74 0.90
CA ALA A 597 9.55 11.31 0.60
C ALA A 597 9.39 10.49 1.90
N LEU A 598 8.56 11.00 2.80
CA LEU A 598 8.37 10.52 4.17
C LEU A 598 7.30 9.41 4.25
N ASP A 599 7.26 8.70 5.38
CA ASP A 599 6.33 7.59 5.63
C ASP A 599 5.41 7.82 6.85
N ASN A 600 5.61 8.89 7.61
CA ASN A 600 4.80 9.24 8.78
C ASN A 600 4.29 10.69 8.73
N ILE A 601 3.16 10.94 9.39
CA ILE A 601 2.46 12.25 9.37
C ILE A 601 3.23 13.31 10.17
N ASP A 602 3.83 12.94 11.29
CA ASP A 602 4.53 13.90 12.17
C ASP A 602 5.74 14.55 11.49
N ALA A 603 6.54 13.76 10.78
CA ALA A 603 7.65 14.27 9.99
C ALA A 603 7.16 15.18 8.85
N ARG A 604 6.07 14.80 8.16
CA ARG A 604 5.47 15.65 7.11
C ARG A 604 5.04 17.01 7.66
N LEU A 605 4.34 17.01 8.79
CA LEU A 605 3.92 18.24 9.47
C LEU A 605 5.11 19.07 9.96
N TYR A 606 6.20 18.45 10.38
CA TYR A 606 7.43 19.16 10.74
C TYR A 606 8.07 19.86 9.53
N ILE A 607 8.24 19.13 8.42
CA ILE A 607 8.78 19.70 7.17
C ILE A 607 7.88 20.80 6.61
N ASP A 608 6.57 20.59 6.62
CA ASP A 608 5.59 21.59 6.21
C ASP A 608 5.74 22.89 7.02
N ARG A 609 5.80 22.80 8.36
CA ARG A 609 6.03 23.98 9.22
C ARG A 609 7.32 24.71 8.89
N LYS A 610 8.42 23.99 8.61
CA LYS A 610 9.69 24.60 8.22
C LYS A 610 9.59 25.28 6.84
N CYS A 611 8.94 24.65 5.87
CA CYS A 611 8.73 25.22 4.54
C CYS A 611 7.87 26.49 4.60
N VAL A 612 6.82 26.51 5.43
CA VAL A 612 6.01 27.71 5.67
C VAL A 612 6.85 28.82 6.31
N TYR A 613 7.64 28.50 7.35
CA TYR A 613 8.47 29.47 8.05
C TYR A 613 9.53 30.12 7.14
N PHE A 614 10.25 29.32 6.36
CA PHE A 614 11.31 29.78 5.45
C PHE A 614 10.81 30.16 4.05
N GLN A 615 9.50 30.11 3.82
CA GLN A 615 8.85 30.40 2.54
C GLN A 615 9.44 29.59 1.38
N ARG A 616 9.63 28.28 1.59
CA ARG A 616 10.12 27.36 0.57
C ARG A 616 8.97 26.55 -0.03
N PRO A 617 8.91 26.40 -1.37
CA PRO A 617 8.01 25.44 -2.00
C PRO A 617 8.24 24.02 -1.49
N LEU A 618 7.16 23.28 -1.28
CA LEU A 618 7.18 21.88 -0.85
C LEU A 618 6.40 21.01 -1.85
N LEU A 619 7.05 19.95 -2.32
CA LEU A 619 6.43 18.87 -3.09
C LEU A 619 6.20 17.67 -2.15
N GLU A 620 4.94 17.36 -1.87
CA GLU A 620 4.52 16.30 -0.94
C GLU A 620 3.84 15.15 -1.70
N SER A 621 4.05 13.92 -1.24
CA SER A 621 3.44 12.73 -1.84
C SER A 621 3.32 11.56 -0.85
N GLY A 622 2.33 10.70 -1.09
CA GLY A 622 2.07 9.52 -0.28
C GLY A 622 1.61 8.34 -1.14
N THR A 623 1.87 7.12 -0.64
CA THR A 623 1.44 5.87 -1.26
C THR A 623 0.94 4.89 -0.22
N LEU A 624 -0.15 4.18 -0.52
CA LEU A 624 -0.66 3.06 0.28
C LEU A 624 -1.17 1.97 -0.66
N GLY A 625 -0.39 0.89 -0.81
CA GLY A 625 -0.67 -0.14 -1.80
C GLY A 625 -0.74 0.41 -3.22
N THR A 626 -1.91 0.30 -3.87
CA THR A 626 -2.17 0.85 -5.21
C THR A 626 -2.67 2.30 -5.19
N LYS A 627 -2.93 2.88 -4.01
CA LYS A 627 -3.38 4.26 -3.82
C LYS A 627 -2.18 5.20 -3.75
N CYS A 628 -2.34 6.41 -4.27
CA CYS A 628 -1.32 7.46 -4.15
C CYS A 628 -1.96 8.85 -4.16
N ASN A 629 -1.21 9.83 -3.66
CA ASN A 629 -1.57 11.24 -3.73
C ASN A 629 -0.32 12.11 -3.92
N THR A 630 -0.53 13.30 -4.48
CA THR A 630 0.50 14.35 -4.62
C THR A 630 -0.11 15.69 -4.21
N GLN A 631 0.63 16.52 -3.48
CA GLN A 631 0.24 17.87 -3.11
C GLN A 631 1.41 18.83 -3.33
N VAL A 632 1.11 20.00 -3.88
CA VAL A 632 2.11 21.05 -4.13
C VAL A 632 1.78 22.24 -3.24
N VAL A 633 2.73 22.63 -2.39
CA VAL A 633 2.63 23.80 -1.51
C VAL A 633 3.51 24.89 -2.08
N ILE A 634 2.90 25.98 -2.55
CA ILE A 634 3.59 27.14 -3.10
C ILE A 634 3.37 28.33 -2.17
N PRO A 635 4.44 28.94 -1.63
CA PRO A 635 4.34 30.11 -0.76
C PRO A 635 3.48 31.22 -1.38
N HIS A 636 2.60 31.80 -0.58
CA HIS A 636 1.66 32.86 -0.98
C HIS A 636 0.65 32.50 -2.08
N LEU A 637 0.48 31.22 -2.42
CA LEU A 637 -0.44 30.77 -3.46
C LEU A 637 -1.32 29.59 -3.05
N ALA A 638 -0.74 28.52 -2.51
CA ALA A 638 -1.47 27.31 -2.12
C ALA A 638 -1.54 27.16 -0.58
N GLU A 639 -2.47 26.34 -0.10
CA GLU A 639 -2.50 25.93 1.30
C GLU A 639 -1.29 25.03 1.63
N ASN A 640 -0.84 25.08 2.89
CA ASN A 640 0.19 24.19 3.40
C ASN A 640 -0.37 22.81 3.74
N TYR A 641 0.48 21.79 3.86
CA TYR A 641 0.04 20.40 4.11
C TYR A 641 -0.76 20.30 5.41
N GLY A 642 -0.31 20.95 6.49
CA GLY A 642 -1.01 20.95 7.78
C GLY A 642 -2.30 21.78 7.85
N ALA A 643 -2.76 22.38 6.75
CA ALA A 643 -4.03 23.13 6.70
C ALA A 643 -5.25 22.20 6.70
N SER A 644 -5.12 21.02 6.10
CA SER A 644 -6.12 19.96 6.11
C SER A 644 -5.81 18.95 7.22
N ARG A 645 -6.83 18.24 7.70
CA ARG A 645 -6.67 17.14 8.66
C ARG A 645 -7.11 15.86 8.01
N ASP A 646 -6.19 14.91 7.91
CA ASP A 646 -6.52 13.54 7.58
C ASP A 646 -7.35 12.90 8.71
N PRO A 647 -8.20 11.90 8.40
CA PRO A 647 -8.90 11.13 9.41
C PRO A 647 -7.90 10.55 10.40
N GLN A 648 -8.13 10.74 11.70
CA GLN A 648 -7.31 10.08 12.71
C GLN A 648 -7.52 8.57 12.64
N GLU A 649 -6.44 7.81 12.84
CA GLU A 649 -6.55 6.37 13.07
C GLU A 649 -7.46 6.13 14.28
N LYS A 650 -8.47 5.26 14.11
CA LYS A 650 -9.35 4.89 15.21
C LYS A 650 -8.53 4.11 16.23
N GLN A 651 -8.32 4.68 17.41
CA GLN A 651 -7.72 3.95 18.51
C GLN A 651 -8.75 3.01 19.14
N THR A 652 -8.40 1.73 19.27
CA THR A 652 -9.24 0.77 19.98
C THR A 652 -9.34 1.16 21.45
N PRO A 653 -10.56 1.20 22.04
CA PRO A 653 -10.72 1.46 23.47
C PRO A 653 -9.91 0.49 24.35
N MET A 654 -9.31 1.01 25.42
CA MET A 654 -8.46 0.21 26.32
C MET A 654 -9.20 -0.97 26.97
N CYS A 655 -10.48 -0.82 27.29
CA CYS A 655 -11.32 -1.91 27.79
C CYS A 655 -11.47 -3.06 26.77
N THR A 656 -11.64 -2.75 25.48
CA THR A 656 -11.68 -3.72 24.39
C THR A 656 -10.35 -4.45 24.26
N LEU A 657 -9.23 -3.70 24.27
CA LEU A 657 -7.89 -4.29 24.19
C LEU A 657 -7.59 -5.19 25.39
N HIS A 658 -7.94 -4.79 26.62
CA HIS A 658 -7.56 -5.52 27.85
C HIS A 658 -8.54 -6.61 28.28
N TYR A 659 -9.84 -6.49 28.01
CA TYR A 659 -10.85 -7.42 28.55
C TYR A 659 -11.84 -7.98 27.52
N PHE A 660 -12.12 -7.27 26.42
CA PHE A 660 -13.19 -7.63 25.49
C PHE A 660 -12.76 -7.63 24.00
N PRO A 661 -11.66 -8.31 23.63
CA PRO A 661 -11.31 -8.45 22.22
C PRO A 661 -12.37 -9.28 21.50
N HIS A 662 -12.55 -8.99 20.21
CA HIS A 662 -13.54 -9.68 19.38
C HIS A 662 -13.06 -9.96 17.95
N ASN A 663 -11.95 -9.35 17.53
CA ASN A 663 -11.23 -9.63 16.30
C ASN A 663 -9.74 -9.85 16.62
N ILE A 664 -8.98 -10.32 15.62
CA ILE A 664 -7.56 -10.61 15.81
C ILE A 664 -6.70 -9.35 15.96
N GLU A 665 -7.10 -8.23 15.35
CA GLU A 665 -6.39 -6.94 15.47
C GLU A 665 -6.33 -6.46 16.93
N HIS A 666 -7.40 -6.66 17.70
CA HIS A 666 -7.43 -6.36 19.13
C HIS A 666 -6.44 -7.24 19.91
N CYS A 667 -6.34 -8.52 19.56
CA CYS A 667 -5.37 -9.44 20.16
C CYS A 667 -3.93 -9.08 19.79
N LEU A 668 -3.65 -8.71 18.54
CA LEU A 668 -2.33 -8.29 18.06
C LEU A 668 -1.88 -6.96 18.67
N THR A 669 -2.78 -5.97 18.76
CA THR A 669 -2.51 -4.69 19.39
C THR A 669 -2.20 -4.86 20.87
N TRP A 670 -2.96 -5.72 21.56
CA TRP A 670 -2.65 -6.10 22.94
C TRP A 670 -1.29 -6.80 23.04
N ALA A 671 -1.02 -7.79 22.20
CA ALA A 671 0.24 -8.54 22.21
C ALA A 671 1.47 -7.64 21.98
N ARG A 672 1.35 -6.66 21.08
CA ARG A 672 2.39 -5.65 20.83
C ARG A 672 2.65 -4.78 22.06
N SER A 673 1.59 -4.33 22.72
CA SER A 673 1.68 -3.55 23.97
C SER A 673 2.33 -4.35 25.10
N GLU A 674 1.97 -5.62 25.25
CA GLU A 674 2.60 -6.52 26.24
C GLU A 674 4.08 -6.77 25.93
N PHE A 675 4.43 -6.97 24.65
CA PHE A 675 5.83 -7.11 24.23
C PHE A 675 6.65 -5.88 24.65
N GLU A 676 6.20 -4.68 24.28
CA GLU A 676 6.90 -3.42 24.59
C GLU A 676 6.97 -3.18 26.11
N GLY A 677 5.86 -3.42 26.82
CA GLY A 677 5.78 -3.29 28.26
C GLY A 677 6.75 -4.20 29.02
N LEU A 678 6.76 -5.49 28.67
CA LEU A 678 7.57 -6.50 29.35
C LEU A 678 9.05 -6.45 28.97
N LEU A 679 9.37 -6.23 27.69
CA LEU A 679 10.71 -6.47 27.16
C LEU A 679 11.52 -5.18 26.90
N GLU A 680 10.86 -4.04 26.72
CA GLU A 680 11.53 -2.77 26.43
C GLU A 680 11.40 -1.79 27.60
N LYS A 681 10.17 -1.43 27.95
CA LYS A 681 9.87 -0.38 28.92
C LYS A 681 10.28 -0.78 30.34
N THR A 682 9.87 -1.96 30.81
CA THR A 682 10.19 -2.41 32.17
C THR A 682 11.71 -2.54 32.39
N PRO A 683 12.49 -3.19 31.50
CA PRO A 683 13.95 -3.22 31.64
C PRO A 683 14.60 -1.82 31.59
N SER A 684 14.08 -0.91 30.77
CA SER A 684 14.55 0.47 30.68
C SER A 684 14.30 1.26 31.97
N ASP A 685 13.10 1.13 32.55
CA ASP A 685 12.73 1.74 33.83
C ASP A 685 13.61 1.17 34.97
N VAL A 686 13.84 -0.15 34.99
CA VAL A 686 14.79 -0.78 35.93
C VAL A 686 16.20 -0.20 35.78
N ASN A 687 16.71 -0.08 34.56
CA ASN A 687 18.03 0.51 34.31
C ASN A 687 18.12 1.99 34.71
N ALA A 688 17.05 2.76 34.50
CA ALA A 688 16.96 4.15 34.94
C ALA A 688 17.02 4.24 36.48
N PHE A 689 16.24 3.39 37.17
CA PHE A 689 16.29 3.28 38.62
C PHE A 689 17.68 2.85 39.13
N LEU A 690 18.30 1.81 38.55
CA LEU A 690 19.64 1.34 38.92
C LEU A 690 20.76 2.35 38.63
N SER A 691 20.53 3.32 37.75
CA SER A 691 21.51 4.35 37.41
C SER A 691 21.37 5.58 38.31
N LYS A 692 20.13 5.99 38.58
CA LYS A 692 19.82 7.16 39.41
C LYS A 692 18.55 6.93 40.25
N PRO A 693 18.65 6.19 41.36
CA PRO A 693 17.47 5.81 42.16
C PRO A 693 16.66 7.01 42.66
N GLU A 694 17.34 8.06 43.15
CA GLU A 694 16.70 9.26 43.71
C GLU A 694 15.94 10.05 42.63
N GLU A 695 16.54 10.27 41.45
CA GLU A 695 15.89 10.97 40.32
C GLU A 695 14.70 10.17 39.80
N PHE A 696 14.84 8.84 39.70
CA PHE A 696 13.77 7.95 39.26
C PHE A 696 12.59 8.00 40.23
N VAL A 697 12.83 7.80 41.54
CA VAL A 697 11.77 7.85 42.57
C VAL A 697 11.12 9.24 42.61
N ALA A 698 11.88 10.32 42.48
CA ALA A 698 11.32 11.67 42.37
C ALA A 698 10.41 11.81 41.14
N SER A 699 10.82 11.28 39.98
CA SER A 699 10.02 11.32 38.75
C SER A 699 8.72 10.52 38.89
N ILE A 700 8.75 9.36 39.56
CA ILE A 700 7.57 8.53 39.80
C ILE A 700 6.60 9.22 40.76
N ARG A 701 7.11 9.86 41.82
CA ARG A 701 6.28 10.62 42.77
C ARG A 701 5.65 11.88 42.16
N LEU A 702 6.26 12.46 41.13
CA LEU A 702 5.69 13.57 40.35
C LEU A 702 4.60 13.12 39.37
N ARG A 703 4.57 11.85 38.96
CA ARG A 703 3.50 11.30 38.11
C ARG A 703 2.26 11.05 38.99
N HIS A 704 1.24 11.88 38.85
CA HIS A 704 -0.04 11.74 39.56
C HIS A 704 -0.96 10.64 38.97
N ASP A 705 -0.40 9.55 38.45
CA ASP A 705 -1.11 8.53 37.66
C ASP A 705 -0.97 7.12 38.27
N PRO A 706 -2.04 6.30 38.32
CA PRO A 706 -2.00 4.84 38.54
C PRO A 706 -0.83 4.07 37.91
N GLN A 707 -0.29 4.53 36.77
CA GLN A 707 0.91 3.97 36.15
C GLN A 707 2.17 4.02 37.03
N ALA A 708 2.27 4.96 37.97
CA ALA A 708 3.41 5.06 38.89
C ALA A 708 3.57 3.78 39.73
N ARG A 709 2.45 3.18 40.14
CA ARG A 709 2.42 1.94 40.93
C ARG A 709 2.86 0.73 40.11
N SER A 710 2.33 0.56 38.90
CA SER A 710 2.66 -0.62 38.09
C SER A 710 4.13 -0.63 37.66
N VAL A 711 4.72 0.54 37.41
CA VAL A 711 6.16 0.65 37.10
C VAL A 711 7.02 0.15 38.27
N LEU A 712 6.70 0.53 39.51
CA LEU A 712 7.44 0.06 40.69
C LEU A 712 7.20 -1.43 40.97
N GLU A 713 5.97 -1.90 40.82
CA GLU A 713 5.61 -3.32 40.98
C GLU A 713 6.39 -4.19 39.99
N HIS A 714 6.39 -3.85 38.69
CA HIS A 714 7.15 -4.59 37.69
C HIS A 714 8.67 -4.52 37.94
N ALA A 715 9.20 -3.39 38.41
CA ALA A 715 10.60 -3.30 38.79
C ALA A 715 10.95 -4.25 39.96
N VAL A 716 10.04 -4.39 40.94
CA VAL A 716 10.20 -5.33 42.06
C VAL A 716 10.13 -6.77 41.57
N GLU A 717 9.19 -7.08 40.66
CA GLU A 717 9.12 -8.38 40.00
C GLU A 717 10.44 -8.75 39.33
N CYS A 718 10.99 -7.84 38.51
CA CYS A 718 12.24 -8.12 37.79
C CYS A 718 13.46 -8.24 38.70
N LEU A 719 13.57 -7.41 39.74
CA LEU A 719 14.78 -7.36 40.57
C LEU A 719 14.75 -8.30 41.79
N VAL A 720 13.56 -8.67 42.27
CA VAL A 720 13.38 -9.32 43.57
C VAL A 720 12.56 -10.61 43.50
N SER A 721 11.29 -10.55 43.11
CA SER A 721 10.38 -11.71 43.27
C SER A 721 10.39 -12.70 42.11
N GLU A 722 10.67 -12.25 40.89
CA GLU A 722 10.69 -13.07 39.67
C GLU A 722 12.04 -13.00 38.92
N ARG A 723 13.10 -12.57 39.60
CA ARG A 723 14.45 -12.48 39.01
C ARG A 723 14.92 -13.84 38.50
N CYS A 724 15.23 -13.91 37.21
CA CYS A 724 15.79 -15.11 36.59
C CYS A 724 17.32 -15.17 36.81
N LEU A 725 17.85 -16.33 37.18
CA LEU A 725 19.29 -16.58 37.32
C LEU A 725 19.80 -17.65 36.35
N THR A 726 18.92 -18.55 35.92
CA THR A 726 19.16 -19.65 35.00
C THR A 726 18.13 -19.63 33.86
N PHE A 727 18.40 -20.36 32.77
CA PHE A 727 17.44 -20.46 31.68
C PHE A 727 16.18 -21.23 32.09
N GLU A 728 16.31 -22.19 33.01
CA GLU A 728 15.18 -22.88 33.64
C GLU A 728 14.28 -21.92 34.43
N ASP A 729 14.83 -20.86 35.04
CA ASP A 729 14.03 -19.80 35.66
C ASP A 729 13.25 -19.00 34.61
N CYS A 730 13.84 -18.73 33.45
CA CYS A 730 13.16 -18.09 32.33
C CYS A 730 11.99 -18.95 31.84
N ILE A 731 12.18 -20.27 31.72
CA ILE A 731 11.11 -21.22 31.37
C ILE A 731 9.99 -21.20 32.43
N ALA A 732 10.36 -21.20 33.71
CA ALA A 732 9.39 -21.12 34.80
C ALA A 732 8.59 -19.82 34.75
N TRP A 733 9.24 -18.70 34.46
CA TRP A 733 8.61 -17.40 34.26
C TRP A 733 7.62 -17.43 33.10
N SER A 734 8.03 -17.91 31.92
CA SER A 734 7.15 -17.99 30.74
C SER A 734 5.94 -18.89 30.98
N ARG A 735 6.11 -20.03 31.67
CA ARG A 735 4.99 -20.92 32.01
C ARG A 735 4.01 -20.27 32.99
N ARG A 736 4.50 -19.46 33.94
CA ARG A 736 3.65 -18.70 34.87
C ARG A 736 2.93 -17.54 34.16
N LYS A 737 3.59 -16.85 33.23
CA LYS A 737 2.94 -15.81 32.40
C LYS A 737 1.85 -16.40 31.50
N PHE A 738 2.05 -17.59 30.94
CA PHE A 738 0.97 -18.31 30.26
C PHE A 738 -0.24 -18.53 31.19
N GLU A 739 0.00 -19.04 32.40
CA GLU A 739 -1.09 -19.28 33.36
C GLU A 739 -1.78 -17.98 33.74
N ASP A 740 -1.02 -16.92 34.01
CA ASP A 740 -1.58 -15.62 34.38
C ASP A 740 -2.50 -15.08 33.28
N TYR A 741 -1.97 -14.93 32.06
CA TYR A 741 -2.64 -14.24 30.97
C TYR A 741 -3.83 -15.03 30.45
N PHE A 742 -3.64 -16.33 30.20
CA PHE A 742 -4.60 -17.11 29.44
C PHE A 742 -5.48 -18.00 30.32
N ALA A 743 -5.18 -18.15 31.62
CA ALA A 743 -6.01 -18.91 32.55
C ALA A 743 -6.51 -18.06 33.73
N ASN A 744 -5.64 -17.43 34.53
CA ASN A 744 -6.01 -16.79 35.79
C ASN A 744 -6.81 -15.50 35.57
N ARG A 745 -6.34 -14.60 34.71
CA ARG A 745 -7.08 -13.38 34.36
C ARG A 745 -8.44 -13.69 33.74
N VAL A 746 -8.52 -14.75 32.93
CA VAL A 746 -9.79 -15.22 32.36
C VAL A 746 -10.71 -15.80 33.44
N LYS A 747 -10.21 -16.65 34.34
CA LYS A 747 -10.97 -17.15 35.51
C LYS A 747 -11.49 -15.98 36.35
N GLN A 748 -10.67 -14.96 36.62
CA GLN A 748 -11.09 -13.76 37.35
C GLN A 748 -12.21 -13.00 36.62
N LEU A 749 -12.07 -12.79 35.31
CA LEU A 749 -13.06 -12.10 34.49
C LEU A 749 -14.40 -12.84 34.47
N THR A 750 -14.38 -14.16 34.23
CA THR A 750 -15.59 -15.00 34.22
C THR A 750 -16.22 -15.19 35.59
N TYR A 751 -15.44 -15.05 36.68
CA TYR A 751 -15.98 -15.03 38.04
C TYR A 751 -16.74 -13.73 38.32
N GLN A 752 -16.20 -12.60 37.88
CA GLN A 752 -16.82 -11.30 38.03
C GLN A 752 -18.06 -11.14 37.12
N PHE A 753 -18.00 -11.68 35.90
CA PHE A 753 -19.08 -11.70 34.92
C PHE A 753 -19.32 -13.14 34.42
N PRO A 754 -20.14 -13.92 35.13
CA PRO A 754 -20.55 -15.26 34.68
C PRO A 754 -21.18 -15.25 33.28
N GLU A 755 -21.22 -16.42 32.63
CA GLU A 755 -21.75 -16.54 31.25
C GLU A 755 -23.21 -16.07 31.13
N ASP A 756 -24.01 -16.29 32.17
CA ASP A 756 -25.40 -15.87 32.28
C ASP A 756 -25.58 -14.47 32.90
N ALA A 757 -24.48 -13.72 33.10
CA ALA A 757 -24.53 -12.37 33.66
C ALA A 757 -25.42 -11.44 32.83
N LYS A 758 -26.09 -10.51 33.52
CA LYS A 758 -26.97 -9.52 32.90
C LYS A 758 -26.61 -8.11 33.35
N THR A 759 -26.85 -7.15 32.48
CA THR A 759 -26.75 -5.72 32.79
C THR A 759 -27.90 -5.26 33.69
N LEU A 760 -27.83 -4.03 34.21
CA LEU A 760 -28.91 -3.42 34.98
C LEU A 760 -30.24 -3.34 34.21
N ALA A 761 -30.17 -3.32 32.87
CA ALA A 761 -31.33 -3.35 31.97
C ALA A 761 -31.86 -4.78 31.70
N ASN A 762 -31.35 -5.81 32.40
CA ASN A 762 -31.70 -7.22 32.24
C ASN A 762 -31.36 -7.80 30.84
N ILE A 763 -30.42 -7.16 30.13
CA ILE A 763 -29.86 -7.64 28.86
C ILE A 763 -28.65 -8.52 29.18
N PRO A 764 -28.43 -9.68 28.51
CA PRO A 764 -27.23 -10.48 28.73
C PRO A 764 -25.95 -9.63 28.55
N PHE A 765 -24.99 -9.79 29.44
CA PHE A 765 -23.75 -9.02 29.45
C PHE A 765 -22.84 -9.41 28.28
N TRP A 766 -22.78 -10.71 27.99
CA TRP A 766 -22.01 -11.30 26.90
C TRP A 766 -22.83 -11.32 25.61
N THR A 767 -23.10 -10.13 25.09
CA THR A 767 -23.67 -9.92 23.76
C THR A 767 -22.64 -9.25 22.87
N ALA A 768 -22.76 -9.48 21.56
CA ALA A 768 -21.89 -8.86 20.57
C ALA A 768 -21.73 -7.34 20.83
N PRO A 769 -20.49 -6.81 20.81
CA PRO A 769 -19.26 -7.44 20.34
C PRO A 769 -18.53 -8.28 21.41
N LYS A 770 -19.02 -8.33 22.66
CA LYS A 770 -18.33 -9.02 23.77
C LYS A 770 -18.47 -10.54 23.63
N ARG A 771 -17.34 -11.23 23.45
CA ARG A 771 -17.25 -12.69 23.39
C ARG A 771 -16.94 -13.26 24.78
N PHE A 772 -17.66 -14.31 25.20
CA PHE A 772 -17.39 -14.97 26.48
C PHE A 772 -16.05 -15.72 26.43
N PRO A 773 -15.08 -15.41 27.30
CA PRO A 773 -13.78 -16.05 27.25
C PRO A 773 -13.76 -17.37 28.02
N LYS A 774 -12.94 -18.32 27.56
CA LYS A 774 -12.68 -19.61 28.23
C LYS A 774 -11.22 -19.69 28.65
N PRO A 775 -10.92 -20.03 29.92
CA PRO A 775 -9.54 -20.15 30.36
C PRO A 775 -8.84 -21.30 29.64
N LEU A 776 -7.63 -21.07 29.13
CA LEU A 776 -6.83 -22.12 28.50
C LEU A 776 -6.23 -23.04 29.55
N GLN A 777 -6.10 -24.31 29.17
CA GLN A 777 -5.31 -25.28 29.90
C GLN A 777 -4.00 -25.50 29.15
N PHE A 778 -2.88 -25.20 29.79
CA PHE A 778 -1.57 -25.46 29.21
C PHE A 778 -1.40 -26.96 28.92
N SER A 779 -0.79 -27.27 27.78
CA SER A 779 -0.36 -28.62 27.42
C SER A 779 0.96 -28.55 26.68
N SER A 780 1.97 -29.28 27.16
CA SER A 780 3.26 -29.43 26.49
C SER A 780 3.18 -30.26 25.20
N SER A 781 2.03 -30.91 24.93
CA SER A 781 1.78 -31.59 23.66
C SER A 781 1.26 -30.65 22.56
N ASP A 782 0.81 -29.44 22.92
CA ASP A 782 0.33 -28.44 21.96
C ASP A 782 1.54 -27.63 21.43
N PRO A 783 1.85 -27.72 20.12
CA PRO A 783 2.98 -26.99 19.54
C PRO A 783 2.89 -25.48 19.74
N SER A 784 1.70 -24.90 19.66
CA SER A 784 1.50 -23.44 19.81
C SER A 784 1.81 -22.97 21.23
N HIS A 785 1.46 -23.78 22.23
CA HIS A 785 1.81 -23.50 23.62
C HIS A 785 3.31 -23.56 23.84
N LEU A 786 3.98 -24.58 23.29
CA LEU A 786 5.43 -24.69 23.40
C LEU A 786 6.16 -23.57 22.66
N SER A 787 5.72 -23.17 21.46
CA SER A 787 6.32 -22.06 20.72
C SER A 787 6.27 -20.75 21.50
N PHE A 788 5.13 -20.45 22.14
CA PHE A 788 5.03 -19.30 23.05
C PHE A 788 6.06 -19.39 24.19
N ILE A 789 6.19 -20.56 24.83
CA ILE A 789 7.16 -20.75 25.92
C ILE A 789 8.60 -20.59 25.43
N VAL A 790 8.95 -21.13 24.25
CA VAL A 790 10.29 -20.96 23.64
C VAL A 790 10.61 -19.48 23.48
N ALA A 791 9.77 -18.75 22.74
CA ALA A 791 10.01 -17.35 22.42
C ALA A 791 10.09 -16.50 23.69
N ALA A 792 9.13 -16.65 24.59
CA ALA A 792 9.11 -15.93 25.86
C ALA A 792 10.35 -16.23 26.73
N SER A 793 10.80 -17.49 26.80
CA SER A 793 11.95 -17.87 27.64
C SER A 793 13.26 -17.34 27.06
N ILE A 794 13.42 -17.40 25.75
CA ILE A 794 14.59 -16.89 25.03
C ILE A 794 14.73 -15.38 25.24
N LEU A 795 13.64 -14.63 25.00
CA LEU A 795 13.64 -13.17 25.16
C LEU A 795 13.86 -12.75 26.61
N GLN A 796 13.26 -13.48 27.57
CA GLN A 796 13.53 -13.28 28.98
C GLN A 796 15.02 -13.53 29.32
N GLY A 797 15.61 -14.59 28.76
CA GLY A 797 17.04 -14.87 28.92
C GLY A 797 17.92 -13.73 28.41
N GLN A 798 17.60 -13.17 27.23
CA GLN A 798 18.32 -12.04 26.64
C GLN A 798 18.27 -10.79 27.54
N ILE A 799 17.10 -10.48 28.10
CA ILE A 799 16.90 -9.34 29.01
C ILE A 799 17.82 -9.42 30.24
N TYR A 800 17.99 -10.61 30.82
CA TYR A 800 18.86 -10.81 31.98
C TYR A 800 20.32 -11.12 31.61
N GLY A 801 20.66 -11.24 30.32
CA GLY A 801 21.98 -11.63 29.85
C GLY A 801 22.33 -13.09 30.21
N ILE A 802 21.33 -13.97 30.32
CA ILE A 802 21.49 -15.38 30.63
C ILE A 802 21.82 -16.15 29.33
N PRO A 803 22.88 -16.98 29.31
CA PRO A 803 23.21 -17.80 28.14
C PRO A 803 22.07 -18.74 27.76
N ILE A 804 21.69 -18.71 26.48
CA ILE A 804 20.63 -19.57 25.94
C ILE A 804 21.25 -20.91 25.54
N PRO A 805 20.83 -22.03 26.14
CA PRO A 805 21.41 -23.33 25.80
C PRO A 805 20.93 -23.80 24.42
N GLU A 806 21.79 -24.50 23.66
CA GLU A 806 21.44 -25.02 22.32
C GLU A 806 20.19 -25.91 22.32
N TRP A 807 19.88 -26.55 23.46
CA TRP A 807 18.69 -27.38 23.59
C TRP A 807 17.39 -26.59 23.76
N ALA A 808 17.42 -25.27 23.99
CA ALA A 808 16.24 -24.44 24.25
C ALA A 808 15.20 -24.52 23.13
N ILE A 809 15.66 -24.69 21.88
CA ILE A 809 14.79 -24.83 20.70
C ILE A 809 14.31 -26.27 20.46
N ASN A 810 14.80 -27.24 21.24
CA ASN A 810 14.37 -28.62 21.16
C ASN A 810 13.08 -28.81 21.97
N THR A 811 11.95 -28.84 21.27
CA THR A 811 10.60 -28.92 21.85
C THR A 811 10.40 -30.08 22.83
N LYS A 812 11.04 -31.24 22.59
CA LYS A 812 10.94 -32.38 23.52
C LYS A 812 11.64 -32.13 24.84
N LYS A 813 12.87 -31.62 24.80
CA LYS A 813 13.62 -31.29 26.01
C LYS A 813 12.98 -30.14 26.78
N LEU A 814 12.49 -29.14 26.06
CA LEU A 814 11.77 -28.03 26.67
C LEU A 814 10.51 -28.51 27.40
N ALA A 815 9.70 -29.37 26.76
CA ALA A 815 8.51 -29.96 27.38
C ALA A 815 8.83 -30.66 28.71
N GLU A 816 9.91 -31.46 28.76
CA GLU A 816 10.36 -32.14 29.99
C GLU A 816 10.73 -31.18 31.13
N VAL A 817 11.18 -29.96 30.81
CA VAL A 817 11.51 -28.93 31.81
C VAL A 817 10.25 -28.16 32.20
N VAL A 818 9.43 -27.76 31.24
CA VAL A 818 8.19 -27.02 31.45
C VAL A 818 7.21 -27.80 32.32
N ASP A 819 7.09 -29.12 32.10
CA ASP A 819 6.17 -29.98 32.86
C ASP A 819 6.58 -30.14 34.34
N LYS A 820 7.82 -29.76 34.70
CA LYS A 820 8.29 -29.75 36.09
C LYS A 820 8.04 -28.41 36.79
N VAL A 821 7.64 -27.36 36.07
CA VAL A 821 7.39 -26.04 36.64
C VAL A 821 6.16 -26.09 37.53
N GLN A 822 6.33 -25.68 38.79
CA GLN A 822 5.21 -25.54 39.71
C GLN A 822 4.43 -24.26 39.41
N VAL A 823 3.14 -24.43 39.15
CA VAL A 823 2.19 -23.33 38.89
C VAL A 823 1.25 -23.21 40.09
N PRO A 824 1.21 -22.05 40.76
CA PRO A 824 0.30 -21.85 41.90
C PRO A 824 -1.17 -21.99 41.51
N ASN A 825 -1.98 -22.54 42.40
CA ASN A 825 -3.43 -22.58 42.23
C ASN A 825 -4.02 -21.17 42.36
N PHE A 826 -4.83 -20.77 41.39
CA PHE A 826 -5.51 -19.48 41.39
C PHE A 826 -6.92 -19.57 41.98
N HIS A 827 -7.26 -18.61 42.84
CA HIS A 827 -8.61 -18.43 43.39
C HIS A 827 -9.08 -17.02 43.06
N PRO A 828 -10.22 -16.84 42.38
CA PRO A 828 -10.68 -15.51 42.01
C PRO A 828 -11.13 -14.70 43.23
N GLU A 829 -10.82 -13.40 43.23
CA GLU A 829 -11.14 -12.47 44.30
C GLU A 829 -12.48 -11.76 44.06
N LYS A 830 -13.19 -11.43 45.14
CA LYS A 830 -14.44 -10.64 45.09
C LYS A 830 -14.12 -9.14 45.14
N GLY A 831 -14.73 -8.37 44.24
CA GLY A 831 -14.66 -6.90 44.28
C GLY A 831 -13.53 -6.29 43.45
N VAL A 832 -12.87 -7.07 42.60
CA VAL A 832 -11.92 -6.57 41.59
C VAL A 832 -12.68 -5.64 40.63
N LYS A 833 -12.24 -4.37 40.53
CA LYS A 833 -12.84 -3.39 39.63
C LYS A 833 -12.36 -3.64 38.20
N ILE A 834 -13.23 -4.16 37.35
CA ILE A 834 -13.01 -4.28 35.91
C ILE A 834 -13.81 -3.17 35.22
N VAL A 835 -13.14 -2.34 34.43
CA VAL A 835 -13.79 -1.26 33.67
C VAL A 835 -14.47 -1.86 32.44
N THR A 836 -15.77 -1.62 32.30
CA THR A 836 -16.62 -2.23 31.26
C THR A 836 -17.21 -1.25 30.26
N ASP A 837 -16.93 0.05 30.43
CA ASP A 837 -17.44 1.16 29.60
C ASP A 837 -16.30 1.76 28.76
N ASP A 838 -16.54 1.85 27.46
CA ASP A 838 -15.60 2.31 26.45
C ASP A 838 -15.33 3.82 26.53
N ASN A 839 -16.23 4.58 27.18
CA ASN A 839 -16.08 6.02 27.43
C ASN A 839 -15.44 6.35 28.79
N ALA A 840 -15.09 5.33 29.60
CA ALA A 840 -14.46 5.54 30.89
C ALA A 840 -12.99 5.98 30.70
N THR A 841 -12.79 7.29 30.59
CA THR A 841 -11.48 7.96 30.47
C THR A 841 -10.69 8.02 31.78
N ASN A 842 -11.24 7.48 32.87
CA ASN A 842 -10.75 7.73 34.22
C ASN A 842 -10.51 6.43 34.98
N ILE A 843 -9.23 6.06 35.12
CA ILE A 843 -8.75 5.35 36.31
C ILE A 843 -8.59 6.43 37.40
N ASN A 844 -9.69 6.96 37.95
CA ASN A 844 -9.61 7.94 39.05
C ASN A 844 -10.23 7.41 40.32
N SER A 845 -9.37 7.10 41.28
CA SER A 845 -9.21 7.90 42.50
C SER A 845 -7.95 7.39 43.23
N VAL A 846 -6.91 8.23 43.37
CA VAL A 846 -5.77 7.94 44.26
C VAL A 846 -6.34 7.80 45.66
N ASP A 847 -6.40 6.57 46.16
CA ASP A 847 -6.75 6.30 47.54
C ASP A 847 -5.54 6.64 48.42
N LYS A 848 -5.76 7.03 49.69
CA LYS A 848 -4.68 7.24 50.66
C LYS A 848 -3.77 6.01 50.84
N ASP A 849 -4.24 4.83 50.41
CA ASP A 849 -3.51 3.56 50.41
C ASP A 849 -2.37 3.52 49.38
N ASP A 850 -2.47 4.25 48.25
CA ASP A 850 -1.51 4.13 47.16
C ASP A 850 -0.13 4.70 47.50
N THR A 851 -0.04 5.75 48.33
CA THR A 851 1.26 6.30 48.76
C THR A 851 2.03 5.31 49.65
N ALA A 852 1.32 4.63 50.56
CA ALA A 852 1.93 3.63 51.44
C ALA A 852 2.41 2.40 50.65
N VAL A 853 1.65 1.98 49.63
CA VAL A 853 2.04 0.90 48.72
C VAL A 853 3.27 1.29 47.89
N ILE A 854 3.30 2.50 47.35
CA ILE A 854 4.45 3.04 46.60
C ILE A 854 5.71 3.05 47.47
N ASP A 855 5.62 3.58 48.69
CA ASP A 855 6.76 3.63 49.61
C ASP A 855 7.25 2.23 50.01
N ASN A 856 6.33 1.27 50.21
CA ASN A 856 6.69 -0.12 50.46
C ASN A 856 7.43 -0.76 49.27
N TRP A 857 6.97 -0.54 48.04
CA TRP A 857 7.67 -1.05 46.85
C TRP A 857 9.06 -0.43 46.67
N ILE A 858 9.20 0.88 46.93
CA ILE A 858 10.49 1.56 46.92
C ILE A 858 11.43 0.92 47.95
N GLN A 859 10.97 0.66 49.17
CA GLN A 859 11.78 0.02 50.19
C GLN A 859 12.24 -1.39 49.76
N ILE A 860 11.34 -2.19 49.18
CA ILE A 860 11.68 -3.53 48.66
C ILE A 860 12.73 -3.44 47.56
N LEU A 861 12.63 -2.46 46.65
CA LEU A 861 13.61 -2.22 45.60
C LEU A 861 14.98 -1.84 46.16
N GLU A 862 15.03 -0.91 47.11
CA GLU A 862 16.27 -0.47 47.75
C GLU A 862 16.98 -1.61 48.50
N GLU A 863 16.23 -2.49 49.15
CA GLU A 863 16.76 -3.70 49.77
C GLU A 863 17.19 -4.75 48.74
N GLY A 864 16.42 -4.88 47.65
CA GLY A 864 16.69 -5.77 46.53
C GLY A 864 18.01 -5.47 45.83
N ILE A 865 18.31 -4.18 45.58
CA ILE A 865 19.55 -3.74 44.93
C ILE A 865 20.80 -4.24 45.67
N LYS A 866 20.77 -4.28 47.01
CA LYS A 866 21.91 -4.73 47.82
C LYS A 866 22.30 -6.19 47.55
N LYS A 867 21.39 -6.98 46.97
CA LYS A 867 21.58 -8.39 46.61
C LYS A 867 21.98 -8.58 45.15
N LEU A 868 22.07 -7.52 44.35
CA LEU A 868 22.47 -7.57 42.95
C LEU A 868 24.00 -7.59 42.82
N PRO A 869 24.54 -8.28 41.80
CA PRO A 869 25.96 -8.21 41.50
C PRO A 869 26.36 -6.79 41.09
N PRO A 870 27.60 -6.34 41.39
CA PRO A 870 28.08 -5.03 40.99
C PRO A 870 27.97 -4.82 39.48
N GLY A 871 27.42 -3.67 39.07
CA GLY A 871 27.28 -3.33 37.65
C GLY A 871 26.11 -4.03 36.93
N PHE A 872 25.22 -4.71 37.64
CA PHE A 872 24.03 -5.33 37.04
C PHE A 872 23.21 -4.31 36.23
N ARG A 873 22.84 -4.70 35.02
CA ARG A 873 21.95 -4.00 34.10
C ARG A 873 21.12 -5.04 33.36
N MET A 874 19.91 -4.67 32.98
CA MET A 874 19.09 -5.45 32.07
C MET A 874 19.34 -4.99 30.64
N ASN A 875 19.00 -5.83 29.66
CA ASN A 875 19.10 -5.52 28.24
C ASN A 875 17.69 -5.29 27.67
N PRO A 876 17.20 -4.04 27.58
CA PRO A 876 15.94 -3.75 26.92
C PRO A 876 15.98 -4.24 25.47
N ILE A 877 14.90 -4.87 25.02
CA ILE A 877 14.76 -5.39 23.66
C ILE A 877 13.87 -4.42 22.89
N GLN A 878 14.46 -3.72 21.93
CA GLN A 878 13.71 -2.91 20.97
C GLN A 878 13.12 -3.83 19.90
N PHE A 879 11.85 -3.63 19.58
CA PHE A 879 11.18 -4.45 18.58
C PHE A 879 11.76 -4.29 17.18
N GLU A 880 12.01 -5.43 16.57
CA GLU A 880 12.41 -5.58 15.16
C GLU A 880 11.54 -6.66 14.53
N LYS A 881 10.83 -6.31 13.47
CA LYS A 881 9.82 -7.15 12.78
C LYS A 881 10.38 -7.86 11.56
N ASP A 882 11.48 -7.37 10.98
CA ASP A 882 12.05 -7.86 9.72
C ASP A 882 13.23 -8.84 9.98
N ASP A 883 13.37 -9.35 11.22
CA ASP A 883 14.34 -10.40 11.60
C ASP A 883 13.63 -11.60 12.25
N ASP A 884 13.44 -12.66 11.46
CA ASP A 884 12.76 -13.90 11.87
C ASP A 884 13.56 -14.71 12.92
N THR A 885 14.80 -14.33 13.24
CA THR A 885 15.68 -15.11 14.13
C THR A 885 15.69 -14.59 15.57
N ASN A 886 15.11 -13.41 15.81
CA ASN A 886 15.14 -12.76 17.11
C ASN A 886 13.97 -13.14 18.04
N TYR A 887 13.01 -13.95 17.55
CA TYR A 887 11.81 -14.41 18.29
C TYR A 887 10.78 -13.32 18.64
N HIS A 888 10.90 -12.10 18.10
CA HIS A 888 9.98 -11.01 18.40
C HIS A 888 8.57 -11.31 17.87
N MET A 889 8.47 -11.64 16.58
CA MET A 889 7.20 -11.99 15.96
C MET A 889 6.62 -13.28 16.54
N ASP A 890 7.47 -14.27 16.84
CA ASP A 890 7.04 -15.52 17.50
C ASP A 890 6.31 -15.25 18.83
N LEU A 891 6.83 -14.34 19.65
CA LEU A 891 6.18 -13.97 20.91
C LEU A 891 4.88 -13.19 20.67
N ILE A 892 4.85 -12.25 19.73
CA ILE A 892 3.63 -11.47 19.42
C ILE A 892 2.52 -12.40 18.90
N VAL A 893 2.83 -13.28 17.96
CA VAL A 893 1.88 -14.27 17.41
C VAL A 893 1.43 -15.23 18.52
N GLY A 894 2.37 -15.73 19.35
CA GLY A 894 2.04 -16.57 20.49
C GLY A 894 1.09 -15.89 21.47
N LEU A 895 1.36 -14.64 21.87
CA LEU A 895 0.49 -13.85 22.75
C LEU A 895 -0.89 -13.65 22.11
N ALA A 896 -0.93 -13.20 20.86
CA ALA A 896 -2.17 -12.86 20.16
C ALA A 896 -3.05 -14.10 19.95
N ASN A 897 -2.49 -15.21 19.47
CA ASN A 897 -3.24 -16.44 19.19
C ASN A 897 -3.73 -17.13 20.47
N MET A 898 -2.95 -17.17 21.55
CA MET A 898 -3.45 -17.69 22.83
C MET A 898 -4.64 -16.86 23.35
N ARG A 899 -4.55 -15.53 23.23
CA ARG A 899 -5.66 -14.65 23.55
C ARG A 899 -6.84 -14.85 22.61
N ALA A 900 -6.61 -15.04 21.31
CA ALA A 900 -7.66 -15.33 20.34
C ALA A 900 -8.42 -16.61 20.72
N LYS A 901 -7.69 -17.68 21.09
CA LYS A 901 -8.27 -18.93 21.61
C LYS A 901 -9.14 -18.70 22.85
N ASN A 902 -8.74 -17.84 23.78
CA ASN A 902 -9.60 -17.52 24.94
C ASN A 902 -10.98 -17.04 24.50
N TYR A 903 -11.05 -16.17 23.50
CA TYR A 903 -12.27 -15.51 23.06
C TYR A 903 -12.92 -16.17 21.83
N SER A 904 -12.45 -17.35 21.43
CA SER A 904 -12.89 -18.07 20.22
C SER A 904 -12.74 -17.25 18.93
N ILE A 905 -11.74 -16.38 18.88
CA ILE A 905 -11.37 -15.60 17.70
C ILE A 905 -10.48 -16.46 16.79
N PRO A 906 -10.68 -16.44 15.46
CA PRO A 906 -9.79 -17.12 14.52
C PRO A 906 -8.33 -16.67 14.70
N GLU A 907 -7.42 -17.65 14.73
CA GLU A 907 -5.97 -17.43 14.83
C GLU A 907 -5.39 -16.95 13.48
N VAL A 908 -4.22 -16.31 13.53
CA VAL A 908 -3.43 -15.90 12.37
C VAL A 908 -2.07 -16.56 12.35
N ASP A 909 -1.44 -16.62 11.17
CA ASP A 909 -0.12 -17.20 10.97
C ASP A 909 1.03 -16.33 11.49
#